data_AF-A0AAF0IW29-F1
#
_entry.id   AF-A0AAF0IW29-F1
#
_cell.length_a   1.000
_cell.length_b   1.000
_cell.length_c   1.000
_cell.angle_alpha   90.00
_cell.angle_beta   90.00
_cell.angle_gamma   90.00
#
_symmetry.space_group_name_H-M   'P 1'
#
loop_
_entity.id
_entity.type
_entity.pdbx_description
1 polymer ?
#
loop_
_entity_poly.entity_id
_entity_poly.type
_entity_poly.pdbx_seq_one_letter_code
_entity_poly.pdbx_strand_id
1 'polypeptide(L)'
;MEVATRAAPSQSEGSSTVLEPNETLYIQNLNENIKLPVLKQSLEALFSTYGKVLSVVAHTNVRMRGQAFVSFKSKDTAEKAMREVNGFPLYGKAMRITFAKSKSDSVVRYLAGPDGESALEAHKKARLAEKPVKRRTLARVQANQLPDEYLPPNKILFLQQIPSSTTREDLQKLFGAYPNLLEVRTIPGRSDIAFVEYNDIPSGVQAREATNGYTMPSGERLKVSYAPPNARVCFARYLSSSRAVCEAPKSTIASLQGQIRKERDTFGDLEVPADKYWGAQTQRSSQNFRIGGEAERMPLPLIKAFGVLKKAAATVNKNYGLDPKISDAICQAADEVISGKLASHFPLVVFQTGSGTQTNMNVNEVISNRAIELLGGELGSKKPVHPNDDVNRSQSSNDTFPTAMHIASVLEITQELLPALRHLREALDAKREEFKDIIKIGRTHLQDATPLTLGQEFSGYVAQLDASIERVQSVLPHLRQLAQGGTAVGTGLNTFKGFDVAVADEISNITGEKFLTAPNKFEALATHDAMVEASGAMNTIAVSFMKIANDIRYLGSGPRCGLGELALPENEPGSSIMPGKVNPTQCEALTMVSAQVMGNNVAVSVGGSYGQFELNVFKPVIAKNLLSSIRLLADGARSFTDHCVVGIKANEKRINTLLNESLMLATALNARLGYDNVAKAAKKAHKEDLTLKESTVGLGLLTPEEFDQQVRPELMLGPKDAPK
;
A
#
# COMPACT_ATOMS: atom_id res chain seq x y z
N MET A 1 -49.06 16.57 44.09
CA MET A 1 -48.88 16.20 42.68
C MET A 1 -47.87 17.19 42.10
N GLU A 2 -46.58 17.15 42.40
CA GLU A 2 -45.61 16.03 42.31
C GLU A 2 -45.79 15.17 41.06
N VAL A 3 -44.96 15.43 40.04
CA VAL A 3 -44.52 14.43 39.07
C VAL A 3 -43.01 14.61 38.87
N ALA A 4 -42.33 13.47 38.96
CA ALA A 4 -40.92 13.30 39.22
C ALA A 4 -40.01 13.57 38.03
N THR A 5 -38.89 14.24 38.31
CA THR A 5 -37.66 14.21 37.50
C THR A 5 -36.89 12.92 37.80
N ARG A 6 -36.70 12.07 36.78
CA ARG A 6 -35.81 10.90 36.87
C ARG A 6 -34.35 11.35 36.78
N ALA A 7 -33.58 10.96 37.78
CA ALA A 7 -32.17 11.23 37.95
C ALA A 7 -31.29 10.57 36.87
N ALA A 8 -30.31 11.32 36.38
CA ALA A 8 -29.18 10.80 35.61
C ALA A 8 -28.18 10.12 36.58
N PRO A 9 -27.52 9.02 36.16
CA PRO A 9 -26.67 8.23 37.03
C PRO A 9 -25.39 8.98 37.43
N SER A 10 -25.03 8.80 38.70
CA SER A 10 -23.87 9.33 39.38
C SER A 10 -22.56 9.02 38.65
N GLN A 11 -21.82 10.06 38.30
CA GLN A 11 -20.42 9.92 37.93
C GLN A 11 -19.62 9.63 39.21
N SER A 12 -18.99 8.46 39.24
CA SER A 12 -18.01 8.05 40.24
C SER A 12 -16.89 9.10 40.36
N GLU A 13 -16.72 9.63 41.56
CA GLU A 13 -15.63 10.52 41.96
C GLU A 13 -14.26 9.87 41.71
N GLY A 14 -13.53 10.41 40.72
CA GLY A 14 -12.12 10.11 40.50
C GLY A 14 -11.25 11.22 41.10
N SER A 15 -10.76 10.99 42.31
CA SER A 15 -9.52 11.54 42.91
C SER A 15 -8.90 12.77 42.19
N SER A 16 -9.26 13.98 42.62
CA SER A 16 -8.56 15.21 42.21
C SER A 16 -7.27 15.37 43.02
N THR A 17 -6.14 14.87 42.50
CA THR A 17 -4.83 15.31 43.00
C THR A 17 -4.62 16.76 42.61
N VAL A 18 -4.72 17.69 43.57
CA VAL A 18 -4.39 19.10 43.36
C VAL A 18 -2.89 19.18 43.05
N LEU A 19 -2.54 19.59 41.83
CA LEU A 19 -1.15 19.77 41.42
C LEU A 19 -0.69 21.17 41.83
N GLU A 20 0.50 21.23 42.42
CA GLU A 20 1.13 22.48 42.85
C GLU A 20 1.31 23.48 41.68
N PRO A 21 1.20 24.80 41.93
CA PRO A 21 1.41 25.83 40.91
C PRO A 21 2.77 25.72 40.20
N ASN A 22 2.69 25.61 38.86
CA ASN A 22 3.82 25.38 37.96
C ASN A 22 3.80 26.41 36.81
N GLU A 23 4.98 26.82 36.35
CA GLU A 23 5.16 27.69 35.19
C GLU A 23 4.66 27.06 33.88
N THR A 24 4.45 25.74 33.85
CA THR A 24 3.94 25.01 32.68
C THR A 24 2.51 24.51 32.90
N LEU A 25 1.64 24.86 31.96
CA LEU A 25 0.26 24.39 31.88
C LEU A 25 0.16 23.19 30.93
N TYR A 26 -0.70 22.24 31.29
CA TYR A 26 -1.08 21.09 30.50
C TYR A 26 -2.54 21.25 30.05
N ILE A 27 -2.73 21.20 28.73
CA ILE A 27 -4.01 21.46 28.07
C ILE A 27 -4.51 20.17 27.44
N GLN A 28 -5.78 19.87 27.66
CA GLN A 28 -6.49 18.71 27.12
C GLN A 28 -7.76 19.13 26.37
N ASN A 29 -8.33 18.17 25.64
CA ASN A 29 -9.56 18.34 24.85
C ASN A 29 -9.43 19.34 23.68
N LEU A 30 -8.23 19.43 23.07
CA LEU A 30 -8.03 20.23 21.87
C LEU A 30 -8.62 19.55 20.63
N ASN A 31 -9.01 20.33 19.62
CA ASN A 31 -9.51 19.78 18.37
C ASN A 31 -8.39 19.08 17.59
N GLU A 32 -8.55 17.78 17.42
CA GLU A 32 -7.56 16.86 16.84
C GLU A 32 -7.47 16.92 15.31
N ASN A 33 -8.40 17.64 14.67
CA ASN A 33 -8.47 17.79 13.22
C ASN A 33 -7.72 19.04 12.72
N ILE A 34 -7.20 19.87 13.62
CA ILE A 34 -6.44 21.09 13.29
C ILE A 34 -4.97 20.74 13.03
N LYS A 35 -4.39 21.31 11.97
CA LYS A 35 -2.96 21.14 11.64
C LYS A 35 -2.08 21.67 12.78
N LEU A 36 -1.06 20.89 13.16
CA LEU A 36 -0.21 21.17 14.33
C LEU A 36 0.43 22.59 14.34
N PRO A 37 0.95 23.13 13.22
CA PRO A 37 1.51 24.48 13.22
C PRO A 37 0.47 25.56 13.54
N VAL A 38 -0.74 25.41 12.98
CA VAL A 38 -1.86 26.33 13.21
C VAL A 38 -2.30 26.27 14.66
N LEU A 39 -2.45 25.06 15.21
CA LEU A 39 -2.82 24.87 16.63
C LEU A 39 -1.79 25.50 17.57
N LYS A 40 -0.49 25.32 17.31
CA LYS A 40 0.57 25.93 18.13
C LYS A 40 0.52 27.46 18.06
N GLN A 41 0.37 28.04 16.88
CA GLN A 41 0.29 29.49 16.70
C GLN A 41 -0.93 30.08 17.41
N SER A 42 -2.09 29.41 17.34
CA SER A 42 -3.30 29.86 18.04
C SER A 42 -3.19 29.77 19.55
N LEU A 43 -2.58 28.71 20.08
CA LEU A 43 -2.30 28.59 21.50
C LEU A 43 -1.28 29.66 21.94
N GLU A 44 -0.21 29.88 21.18
CA GLU A 44 0.77 30.92 21.49
C GLU A 44 0.11 32.31 21.50
N ALA A 45 -0.69 32.64 20.49
CA ALA A 45 -1.42 33.89 20.42
C ALA A 45 -2.38 34.06 21.61
N LEU A 46 -3.17 33.03 21.94
CA LEU A 46 -4.13 33.08 23.03
C LEU A 46 -3.47 33.25 24.40
N PHE A 47 -2.41 32.50 24.68
CA PHE A 47 -1.74 32.50 25.98
C PHE A 47 -0.76 33.68 26.15
N SER A 48 -0.29 34.28 25.05
CA SER A 48 0.59 35.47 25.10
C SER A 48 -0.07 36.72 25.69
N THR A 49 -1.42 36.78 25.71
CA THR A 49 -2.18 37.89 26.31
C THR A 49 -2.04 37.96 27.84
N TYR A 50 -1.69 36.84 28.48
CA TYR A 50 -1.54 36.72 29.93
C TYR A 50 -0.11 36.94 30.41
N GLY A 51 0.87 36.77 29.52
CA GLY A 51 2.28 36.91 29.83
C GLY A 51 3.18 36.30 28.76
N LYS A 52 4.50 36.47 28.95
CA LYS A 52 5.49 35.95 27.99
C LYS A 52 5.52 34.42 28.00
N VAL A 53 5.10 33.81 26.88
CA VAL A 53 5.20 32.37 26.62
C VAL A 53 6.62 32.03 26.20
N LEU A 54 7.20 30.97 26.80
CA LEU A 54 8.53 30.45 26.51
C LEU A 54 8.50 29.33 25.47
N SER A 55 7.48 28.46 25.52
CA SER A 55 7.32 27.39 24.54
C SER A 55 5.88 26.84 24.50
N VAL A 56 5.48 26.38 23.31
CA VAL A 56 4.26 25.61 23.09
C VAL A 56 4.62 24.25 22.48
N VAL A 57 4.32 23.17 23.20
CA VAL A 57 4.62 21.80 22.79
C VAL A 57 3.32 21.02 22.61
N ALA A 58 3.09 20.53 21.40
CA ALA A 58 1.95 19.68 21.06
C ALA A 58 2.45 18.53 20.17
N HIS A 59 1.82 17.37 20.28
CA HIS A 59 2.24 16.13 19.61
C HIS A 59 1.11 15.49 18.79
N THR A 60 1.49 14.72 17.77
CA THR A 60 0.58 13.99 16.88
C THR A 60 0.46 12.51 17.21
N ASN A 61 1.19 12.01 18.20
CA ASN A 61 1.14 10.60 18.56
C ASN A 61 -0.24 10.23 19.14
N VAL A 62 -0.67 8.97 18.93
CA VAL A 62 -2.02 8.51 19.31
C VAL A 62 -2.34 8.71 20.79
N ARG A 63 -1.31 8.72 21.66
CA ARG A 63 -1.47 8.86 23.12
C ARG A 63 -1.60 10.32 23.60
N MET A 64 -1.05 11.28 22.87
CA MET A 64 -1.03 12.71 23.24
C MET A 64 -1.80 13.59 22.24
N ARG A 65 -2.49 12.99 21.26
CA ARG A 65 -3.37 13.72 20.33
C ARG A 65 -4.44 14.45 21.14
N GLY A 66 -4.70 15.71 20.79
CA GLY A 66 -5.64 16.56 21.53
C GLY A 66 -5.09 17.16 22.83
N GLN A 67 -3.77 17.09 23.06
CA GLN A 67 -3.11 17.61 24.25
C GLN A 67 -1.92 18.52 23.90
N ALA A 68 -1.66 19.53 24.74
CA ALA A 68 -0.55 20.46 24.58
C ALA A 68 0.04 20.90 25.93
N PHE A 69 1.25 21.43 25.90
CA PHE A 69 1.90 22.09 27.03
C PHE A 69 2.25 23.53 26.65
N VAL A 70 1.94 24.48 27.52
CA VAL A 70 2.29 25.89 27.37
C VAL A 70 3.12 26.31 28.58
N SER A 71 4.34 26.75 28.34
CA SER A 71 5.27 27.17 29.39
C SER A 71 5.39 28.69 29.43
N PHE A 72 5.19 29.27 30.61
CA PHE A 72 5.33 30.70 30.88
C PHE A 72 6.66 31.04 31.54
N LYS A 73 7.01 32.33 31.49
CA LYS A 73 8.14 32.90 32.22
C LYS A 73 7.90 32.99 33.74
N SER A 74 6.66 33.19 34.19
CA SER A 74 6.29 33.33 35.61
C SER A 74 5.18 32.35 36.01
N LYS A 75 5.20 31.89 37.26
CA LYS A 75 4.15 31.05 37.85
C LYS A 75 2.83 31.81 37.96
N ASP A 76 2.88 33.07 38.39
CA ASP A 76 1.68 33.89 38.58
C ASP A 76 0.92 34.10 37.25
N THR A 77 1.67 34.24 36.15
CA THR A 77 1.08 34.35 34.81
C THR A 77 0.43 33.06 34.34
N ALA A 78 1.02 31.91 34.68
CA ALA A 78 0.44 30.60 34.36
C ALA A 78 -0.84 30.35 35.16
N GLU A 79 -0.86 30.72 36.44
CA GLU A 79 -2.05 30.59 37.30
C GLU A 79 -3.19 31.49 36.83
N LYS A 80 -2.90 32.75 36.46
CA LYS A 80 -3.89 33.65 35.90
C LYS A 80 -4.47 33.12 34.58
N ALA A 81 -3.61 32.69 33.65
CA ALA A 81 -4.03 32.13 32.37
C ALA A 81 -4.89 30.85 32.55
N MET A 82 -4.54 30.00 33.50
CA MET A 82 -5.33 28.81 33.83
C MET A 82 -6.74 29.18 34.30
N ARG A 83 -6.88 30.14 35.24
CA ARG A 83 -8.19 30.50 35.78
C ARG A 83 -9.11 31.14 34.74
N GLU A 84 -8.57 31.95 33.83
CA GLU A 84 -9.37 32.70 32.85
C GLU A 84 -9.64 31.94 31.54
N VAL A 85 -8.72 31.04 31.12
CA VAL A 85 -8.82 30.33 29.83
C VAL A 85 -9.36 28.90 29.97
N ASN A 86 -9.42 28.34 31.18
CA ASN A 86 -9.97 27.01 31.38
C ASN A 86 -11.45 26.97 31.01
N GLY A 87 -11.83 26.08 30.11
CA GLY A 87 -13.17 26.01 29.52
C GLY A 87 -13.36 26.87 28.26
N PHE A 88 -12.38 27.69 27.85
CA PHE A 88 -12.48 28.50 26.64
C PHE A 88 -12.61 27.60 25.39
N PRO A 89 -13.59 27.85 24.50
CA PRO A 89 -13.76 27.06 23.30
C PRO A 89 -12.72 27.44 22.23
N LEU A 90 -11.79 26.54 21.95
CA LEU A 90 -10.84 26.67 20.85
C LEU A 90 -11.17 25.67 19.74
N TYR A 91 -11.50 26.17 18.54
CA TYR A 91 -11.94 25.35 17.40
C TYR A 91 -13.09 24.39 17.73
N GLY A 92 -14.09 24.88 18.48
CA GLY A 92 -15.31 24.12 18.80
C GLY A 92 -15.18 23.12 19.95
N LYS A 93 -14.03 23.04 20.64
CA LYS A 93 -13.87 22.25 21.87
C LYS A 93 -13.43 23.11 23.05
N ALA A 94 -14.09 22.95 24.20
CA ALA A 94 -13.70 23.61 25.45
C ALA A 94 -12.41 22.98 26.00
N MET A 95 -11.37 23.80 26.14
CA MET A 95 -10.09 23.33 26.67
C MET A 95 -10.19 23.00 28.15
N ARG A 96 -9.49 21.94 28.59
CA ARG A 96 -9.30 21.65 30.01
C ARG A 96 -7.83 21.90 30.38
N ILE A 97 -7.58 22.78 31.34
CA ILE A 97 -6.24 23.23 31.70
C ILE A 97 -5.92 22.81 33.13
N THR A 98 -4.80 22.11 33.32
CA THR A 98 -4.23 21.77 34.63
C THR A 98 -2.76 22.18 34.71
N PHE A 99 -2.16 22.27 35.90
CA PHE A 99 -0.71 22.42 36.00
C PHE A 99 0.00 21.15 35.51
N ALA A 100 1.19 21.30 34.92
CA ALA A 100 2.02 20.15 34.55
C ALA A 100 2.66 19.52 35.80
N LYS A 101 2.84 18.20 35.77
CA LYS A 101 3.43 17.43 36.88
C LYS A 101 4.91 17.74 37.14
N SER A 102 5.63 18.24 36.12
CA SER A 102 7.05 18.57 36.19
C SER A 102 7.32 19.86 35.43
N LYS A 103 8.40 20.58 35.78
CA LYS A 103 8.84 21.75 35.00
C LYS A 103 9.26 21.34 33.59
N SER A 104 8.87 22.15 32.60
CA SER A 104 9.30 22.00 31.21
C SER A 104 10.79 22.32 31.05
N ASP A 105 11.45 21.65 30.12
CA ASP A 105 12.86 21.86 29.78
C ASP A 105 13.16 23.34 29.45
N SER A 106 12.21 24.05 28.82
CA SER A 106 12.35 25.48 28.50
C SER A 106 12.32 26.37 29.75
N VAL A 107 11.55 26.00 30.77
CA VAL A 107 11.48 26.72 32.05
C VAL A 107 12.76 26.50 32.85
N VAL A 108 13.29 25.26 32.86
CA VAL A 108 14.54 24.93 33.55
C VAL A 108 15.72 25.70 32.96
N ARG A 109 15.85 25.71 31.63
CA ARG A 109 16.86 26.52 30.94
C ARG A 109 16.73 28.00 31.28
N TYR A 110 15.50 28.51 31.25
CA TYR A 110 15.24 29.93 31.49
C TYR A 110 15.59 30.36 32.93
N LEU A 111 15.20 29.58 33.93
CA LEU A 111 15.47 29.90 35.34
C LEU A 111 16.96 29.82 35.72
N ALA A 112 17.73 28.99 35.02
CA ALA A 112 19.16 28.80 35.28
C ALA A 112 20.08 29.81 34.57
N GLY A 113 19.54 30.68 33.70
CA GLY A 113 20.31 31.77 33.08
C GLY A 113 21.54 31.26 32.29
N PRO A 114 22.77 31.76 32.55
CA PRO A 114 24.00 31.34 31.85
C PRO A 114 24.30 29.84 31.96
N ASP A 115 23.86 29.18 33.04
CA ASP A 115 24.11 27.75 33.31
C ASP A 115 23.00 26.82 32.76
N GLY A 116 22.18 27.33 31.83
CA GLY A 116 20.96 26.69 31.36
C GLY A 116 21.10 25.26 30.82
N GLU A 117 22.19 24.95 30.12
CA GLU A 117 22.42 23.59 29.59
C GLU A 117 22.85 22.60 30.68
N SER A 118 23.71 23.02 31.62
CA SER A 118 24.12 22.20 32.76
C SER A 118 22.93 21.86 33.67
N ALA A 119 22.08 22.86 33.96
CA ALA A 119 20.86 22.66 34.73
C ALA A 119 19.85 21.73 34.01
N LEU A 120 19.78 21.79 32.69
CA LEU A 120 18.92 20.89 31.90
C LEU A 120 19.41 19.45 31.92
N GLU A 121 20.72 19.22 31.83
CA GLU A 121 21.29 17.87 31.94
C GLU A 121 21.01 17.25 33.31
N ALA A 122 21.19 18.03 34.39
CA ALA A 122 20.85 17.61 35.74
C ALA A 122 19.36 17.29 35.88
N HIS A 123 18.47 18.12 35.33
CA HIS A 123 17.02 17.91 35.33
C HIS A 123 16.60 16.64 34.57
N LYS A 124 17.18 16.39 33.40
CA LYS A 124 16.93 15.17 32.62
C LYS A 124 17.40 13.92 33.37
N LYS A 125 18.56 14.01 34.05
CA LYS A 125 19.11 12.92 34.88
C LYS A 125 18.23 12.63 36.11
N ALA A 126 17.70 13.65 36.77
CA ALA A 126 16.75 13.51 37.88
C ALA A 126 15.43 12.84 37.44
N ARG A 127 14.85 13.26 36.30
CA ARG A 127 13.64 12.62 35.71
C ARG A 127 13.85 11.15 35.33
N LEU A 128 15.07 10.76 35.00
CA LEU A 128 15.43 9.36 34.72
C LEU A 128 15.57 8.54 36.01
N ALA A 129 16.06 9.15 37.09
CA ALA A 129 16.22 8.53 38.40
C ALA A 129 14.88 8.34 39.16
N GLU A 130 13.91 9.24 38.99
CA GLU A 130 12.58 9.15 39.62
C GLU A 130 11.62 8.15 38.95
N LYS A 131 11.99 7.53 37.83
CA LYS A 131 11.15 6.48 37.23
C LYS A 131 11.19 5.24 38.13
N PRO A 132 10.05 4.79 38.71
CA PRO A 132 10.05 3.58 39.51
C PRO A 132 10.50 2.40 38.64
N VAL A 133 11.50 1.67 39.13
CA VAL A 133 11.92 0.38 38.57
C VAL A 133 10.72 -0.55 38.63
N LYS A 134 10.00 -0.68 37.50
CA LYS A 134 8.95 -1.68 37.37
C LYS A 134 9.62 -3.07 37.34
N ARG A 135 9.75 -3.69 38.52
CA ARG A 135 9.69 -5.14 38.64
C ARG A 135 8.46 -5.60 37.87
N ARG A 136 8.67 -6.41 36.83
CA ARG A 136 7.59 -7.09 36.10
C ARG A 136 6.98 -8.14 37.03
N THR A 137 6.10 -7.71 37.92
CA THR A 137 5.04 -8.57 38.43
C THR A 137 4.04 -8.71 37.28
N LEU A 138 3.79 -9.96 36.86
CA LEU A 138 2.73 -10.33 35.92
C LEU A 138 1.37 -10.02 36.57
N ALA A 139 1.01 -8.74 36.61
CA ALA A 139 -0.36 -8.32 36.85
C ALA A 139 -1.17 -8.63 35.60
N ARG A 140 -2.03 -9.63 35.75
CA ARG A 140 -3.03 -10.16 34.83
C ARG A 140 -3.67 -9.04 34.00
N VAL A 141 -3.22 -8.90 32.76
CA VAL A 141 -3.93 -8.12 31.75
C VAL A 141 -5.18 -8.92 31.39
N GLN A 142 -6.30 -8.62 32.04
CA GLN A 142 -7.62 -8.84 31.43
C GLN A 142 -7.75 -7.81 30.31
N ALA A 143 -7.06 -8.06 29.20
CA ALA A 143 -7.40 -7.45 27.93
C ALA A 143 -8.65 -8.16 27.44
N ASN A 144 -9.66 -7.38 27.07
CA ASN A 144 -10.83 -7.79 26.31
C ASN A 144 -10.44 -8.86 25.27
N GLN A 145 -10.69 -10.13 25.56
CA GLN A 145 -10.75 -11.16 24.55
C GLN A 145 -12.03 -10.86 23.77
N LEU A 146 -11.91 -10.69 22.45
CA LEU A 146 -13.07 -10.80 21.57
C LEU A 146 -13.79 -12.11 21.93
N PRO A 147 -15.13 -12.11 22.09
CA PRO A 147 -15.86 -13.36 22.30
C PRO A 147 -15.51 -14.33 21.17
N ASP A 148 -15.46 -15.64 21.46
CA ASP A 148 -14.98 -16.67 20.51
C ASP A 148 -15.68 -16.62 19.14
N GLU A 149 -16.90 -16.10 19.10
CA GLU A 149 -17.72 -15.90 17.90
C GLU A 149 -17.19 -14.82 16.93
N TYR A 150 -16.36 -13.90 17.42
CA TYR A 150 -15.77 -12.80 16.64
C TYR A 150 -14.29 -13.02 16.30
N LEU A 151 -13.74 -14.21 16.59
CA LEU A 151 -12.38 -14.54 16.20
C LEU A 151 -12.37 -14.98 14.73
N PRO A 152 -11.51 -14.38 13.88
CA PRO A 152 -11.44 -14.76 12.47
C PRO A 152 -10.96 -16.20 12.32
N PRO A 153 -11.35 -16.90 11.23
CA PRO A 153 -10.85 -18.23 10.91
C PRO A 153 -9.33 -18.32 11.03
N ASN A 154 -8.86 -19.32 11.75
CA ASN A 154 -7.44 -19.49 12.05
C ASN A 154 -7.05 -20.97 11.90
N LYS A 155 -5.83 -21.22 11.42
CA LYS A 155 -5.23 -22.56 11.35
C LYS A 155 -4.87 -23.12 12.73
N ILE A 156 -4.83 -22.28 13.77
CA ILE A 156 -4.60 -22.67 15.16
C ILE A 156 -5.93 -22.60 15.93
N LEU A 157 -6.29 -23.70 16.56
CA LEU A 157 -7.43 -23.85 17.45
C LEU A 157 -6.97 -23.83 18.91
N PHE A 158 -7.81 -23.25 19.76
CA PHE A 158 -7.66 -23.22 21.19
C PHE A 158 -8.75 -24.08 21.84
N LEU A 159 -8.31 -25.09 22.58
CA LEU A 159 -9.17 -26.02 23.28
C LEU A 159 -9.25 -25.61 24.74
N GLN A 160 -10.46 -25.62 25.27
CA GLN A 160 -10.77 -25.36 26.66
C GLN A 160 -11.69 -26.46 27.19
N GLN A 161 -11.73 -26.62 28.52
CA GLN A 161 -12.56 -27.63 29.19
C GLN A 161 -12.15 -29.06 28.80
N ILE A 162 -10.84 -29.29 28.72
CA ILE A 162 -10.31 -30.63 28.51
C ILE A 162 -10.41 -31.41 29.83
N PRO A 163 -11.05 -32.58 29.85
CA PRO A 163 -11.15 -33.41 31.06
C PRO A 163 -9.75 -33.80 31.55
N SER A 164 -9.55 -33.83 32.87
CA SER A 164 -8.26 -34.19 33.48
C SER A 164 -7.78 -35.61 33.14
N SER A 165 -8.68 -36.50 32.72
CA SER A 165 -8.38 -37.85 32.23
C SER A 165 -7.95 -37.92 30.75
N THR A 166 -8.05 -36.83 30.00
CA THR A 166 -7.73 -36.81 28.56
C THR A 166 -6.23 -36.65 28.34
N THR A 167 -5.62 -37.59 27.64
CA THR A 167 -4.19 -37.54 27.31
C THR A 167 -3.95 -36.77 26.00
N ARG A 168 -2.69 -36.36 25.77
CA ARG A 168 -2.27 -35.76 24.49
C ARG A 168 -2.58 -36.68 23.30
N GLU A 169 -2.45 -37.99 23.49
CA GLU A 169 -2.70 -39.01 22.47
C GLU A 169 -4.17 -39.09 22.07
N ASP A 170 -5.10 -38.89 23.02
CA ASP A 170 -6.54 -38.87 22.77
C ASP A 170 -6.94 -37.65 21.93
N LEU A 171 -6.38 -36.48 22.25
CA LEU A 171 -6.58 -35.27 21.46
C LEU A 171 -5.96 -35.42 20.06
N GLN A 172 -4.80 -36.06 19.95
CA GLN A 172 -4.15 -36.28 18.67
C GLN A 172 -4.93 -37.27 17.78
N LYS A 173 -5.63 -38.26 18.38
CA LYS A 173 -6.57 -39.12 17.64
C LYS A 173 -7.82 -38.36 17.20
N LEU A 174 -8.42 -37.54 18.09
CA LEU A 174 -9.65 -36.79 17.80
C LEU A 174 -9.43 -35.76 16.68
N PHE A 175 -8.36 -34.98 16.75
CA PHE A 175 -8.06 -33.95 15.75
C PHE A 175 -7.28 -34.51 14.54
N GLY A 176 -6.66 -35.69 14.68
CA GLY A 176 -5.99 -36.38 13.57
C GLY A 176 -6.95 -37.02 12.56
N ALA A 177 -8.25 -37.07 12.87
CA ALA A 177 -9.30 -37.47 11.92
C ALA A 177 -9.52 -36.43 10.79
N TYR A 178 -8.99 -35.22 10.94
CA TYR A 178 -9.06 -34.14 9.95
C TYR A 178 -7.71 -34.00 9.22
N PRO A 179 -7.72 -33.68 7.91
CA PRO A 179 -6.49 -33.60 7.12
C PRO A 179 -5.55 -32.50 7.63
N ASN A 180 -4.26 -32.63 7.33
CA ASN A 180 -3.25 -31.59 7.53
C ASN A 180 -2.99 -31.13 8.98
N LEU A 181 -3.30 -31.98 9.98
CA LEU A 181 -2.90 -31.74 11.37
C LEU A 181 -1.38 -31.64 11.50
N LEU A 182 -0.88 -30.53 12.06
CA LEU A 182 0.53 -30.33 12.36
C LEU A 182 0.90 -30.83 13.75
N GLU A 183 0.23 -30.31 14.79
CA GLU A 183 0.56 -30.64 16.18
C GLU A 183 -0.64 -30.42 17.11
N VAL A 184 -0.73 -31.26 18.14
CA VAL A 184 -1.50 -30.99 19.37
C VAL A 184 -0.52 -30.68 20.51
N ARG A 185 -0.67 -29.52 21.15
CA ARG A 185 0.18 -29.04 22.24
C ARG A 185 -0.63 -28.82 23.50
N THR A 186 -0.32 -29.57 24.55
CA THR A 186 -0.83 -29.34 25.91
C THR A 186 0.09 -28.38 26.66
N ILE A 187 -0.44 -27.63 27.63
CA ILE A 187 0.37 -26.70 28.44
C ILE A 187 0.83 -27.42 29.72
N PRO A 188 2.15 -27.49 30.00
CA PRO A 188 2.64 -28.03 31.26
C PRO A 188 2.05 -27.27 32.46
N GLY A 189 1.40 -27.99 33.37
CA GLY A 189 0.73 -27.42 34.54
C GLY A 189 -0.70 -26.89 34.30
N ARG A 190 -1.25 -27.01 33.09
CA ARG A 190 -2.66 -26.73 32.78
C ARG A 190 -3.24 -27.79 31.82
N SER A 191 -3.83 -28.83 32.41
CA SER A 191 -4.46 -29.94 31.68
C SER A 191 -5.84 -29.61 31.11
N ASP A 192 -6.39 -28.44 31.47
CA ASP A 192 -7.71 -27.95 31.05
C ASP A 192 -7.70 -27.25 29.67
N ILE A 193 -6.51 -27.02 29.10
CA ILE A 193 -6.32 -26.28 27.84
C ILE A 193 -5.25 -26.90 26.94
N ALA A 194 -5.47 -26.79 25.63
CA ALA A 194 -4.50 -27.21 24.61
C ALA A 194 -4.63 -26.36 23.34
N PHE A 195 -3.63 -26.43 22.48
CA PHE A 195 -3.66 -25.84 21.14
C PHE A 195 -3.53 -26.93 20.09
N VAL A 196 -4.27 -26.78 18.99
CA VAL A 196 -4.20 -27.68 17.82
C VAL A 196 -3.89 -26.83 16.59
N GLU A 197 -2.81 -27.13 15.88
CA GLU A 197 -2.41 -26.41 14.67
C GLU A 197 -2.56 -27.28 13.43
N TYR A 198 -3.05 -26.68 12.34
CA TYR A 198 -3.14 -27.25 11.00
C TYR A 198 -2.24 -26.49 10.02
N ASN A 199 -1.85 -27.14 8.91
CA ASN A 199 -1.06 -26.47 7.85
C ASN A 199 -1.84 -25.37 7.11
N ASP A 200 -3.17 -25.47 7.04
CA ASP A 200 -4.03 -24.56 6.30
C ASP A 200 -5.29 -24.18 7.11
N ILE A 201 -5.86 -23.01 6.78
CA ILE A 201 -7.05 -22.46 7.45
C ILE A 201 -8.29 -23.34 7.20
N PRO A 202 -8.59 -23.83 5.99
CA PRO A 202 -9.76 -24.70 5.74
C PRO A 202 -9.81 -25.93 6.63
N SER A 203 -8.69 -26.62 6.84
CA SER A 203 -8.62 -27.81 7.71
C SER A 203 -8.87 -27.45 9.18
N GLY A 204 -8.35 -26.29 9.63
CA GLY A 204 -8.64 -25.75 10.97
C GLY A 204 -10.11 -25.40 11.17
N VAL A 205 -10.76 -24.80 10.17
CA VAL A 205 -12.20 -24.50 10.17
C VAL A 205 -13.02 -25.78 10.26
N GLN A 206 -12.75 -26.75 9.39
CA GLN A 206 -13.43 -28.05 9.34
C GLN A 206 -13.33 -28.79 10.68
N ALA A 207 -12.12 -28.86 11.25
CA ALA A 207 -11.90 -29.50 12.53
C ALA A 207 -12.64 -28.79 13.66
N ARG A 208 -12.64 -27.45 13.69
CA ARG A 208 -13.33 -26.67 14.72
C ARG A 208 -14.84 -26.87 14.65
N GLU A 209 -15.43 -26.83 13.46
CA GLU A 209 -16.88 -27.02 13.27
C GLU A 209 -17.34 -28.41 13.73
N ALA A 210 -16.53 -29.44 13.48
CA ALA A 210 -16.87 -30.81 13.81
C ALA A 210 -16.56 -31.21 15.27
N THR A 211 -15.64 -30.51 15.95
CA THR A 211 -15.20 -30.86 17.31
C THR A 211 -15.65 -29.91 18.41
N ASN A 212 -16.14 -28.71 18.08
CA ASN A 212 -16.67 -27.79 19.09
C ASN A 212 -17.97 -28.34 19.69
N GLY A 213 -17.97 -28.57 21.01
CA GLY A 213 -19.09 -29.19 21.72
C GLY A 213 -19.09 -30.73 21.71
N TYR A 214 -18.03 -31.36 21.19
CA TYR A 214 -17.86 -32.82 21.20
C TYR A 214 -17.84 -33.35 22.63
N THR A 215 -18.68 -34.35 22.93
CA THR A 215 -18.73 -35.00 24.24
C THR A 215 -17.63 -36.06 24.32
N MET A 216 -16.66 -35.85 25.19
CA MET A 216 -15.58 -36.81 25.43
C MET A 216 -16.13 -38.06 26.14
N PRO A 217 -15.44 -39.21 26.09
CA PRO A 217 -15.85 -40.43 26.80
C PRO A 217 -16.05 -40.25 28.32
N SER A 218 -15.44 -39.22 28.91
CA SER A 218 -15.62 -38.81 30.31
C SER A 218 -16.91 -38.02 30.59
N GLY A 219 -17.71 -37.71 29.56
CA GLY A 219 -19.01 -37.02 29.68
C GLY A 219 -18.95 -35.49 29.59
N GLU A 220 -17.76 -34.88 29.61
CA GLU A 220 -17.59 -33.43 29.48
C GLU A 220 -17.53 -33.00 28.00
N ARG A 221 -18.01 -31.79 27.71
CA ARG A 221 -18.00 -31.22 26.35
C ARG A 221 -16.78 -30.36 26.12
N LEU A 222 -16.07 -30.64 25.03
CA LEU A 222 -14.90 -29.88 24.61
C LEU A 222 -15.35 -28.52 24.04
N LYS A 223 -14.69 -27.44 24.46
CA LYS A 223 -14.89 -26.12 23.87
C LYS A 223 -13.72 -25.80 22.93
N VAL A 224 -14.02 -25.54 21.67
CA VAL A 224 -13.01 -25.29 20.61
C VAL A 224 -13.27 -23.95 19.94
N SER A 225 -12.32 -23.03 20.07
CA SER A 225 -12.35 -21.72 19.41
C SER A 225 -11.09 -21.46 18.58
N TYR A 226 -11.11 -20.42 17.74
CA TYR A 226 -9.91 -19.99 17.03
C TYR A 226 -8.92 -19.34 18.00
N ALA A 227 -7.62 -19.53 17.80
CA ALA A 227 -6.63 -18.83 18.61
C ALA A 227 -6.62 -17.32 18.27
N PRO A 228 -6.47 -16.43 19.26
CA PRO A 228 -6.43 -14.99 19.03
C PRO A 228 -5.19 -14.57 18.19
N PRO A 229 -5.25 -13.46 17.42
CA PRO A 229 -4.23 -13.07 16.43
C PRO A 229 -2.80 -12.89 16.97
N ASN A 230 -2.65 -12.75 18.29
CA ASN A 230 -1.37 -12.54 18.97
C ASN A 230 -0.78 -13.82 19.59
N ALA A 231 -1.40 -14.98 19.39
CA ALA A 231 -0.86 -16.26 19.82
C ALA A 231 0.30 -16.69 18.90
N ARG A 232 1.43 -15.98 18.97
CA ARG A 232 2.68 -16.43 18.36
C ARG A 232 3.29 -17.52 19.25
N VAL A 233 3.31 -18.75 18.75
CA VAL A 233 4.10 -19.83 19.34
C VAL A 233 5.12 -20.29 18.28
N CYS A 234 6.39 -19.95 18.50
CA CYS A 234 7.51 -20.51 17.74
C CYS A 234 7.76 -21.96 18.20
N PHE A 235 7.97 -22.91 17.30
CA PHE A 235 9.31 -23.31 16.83
C PHE A 235 9.21 -24.41 15.75
N ALA A 236 10.16 -24.37 14.82
CA ALA A 236 10.51 -25.45 13.91
C ALA A 236 11.02 -26.71 14.66
N ARG A 237 11.19 -27.82 13.94
CA ARG A 237 11.78 -29.12 14.34
C ARG A 237 10.82 -30.08 15.05
N TYR A 238 10.07 -30.83 14.26
CA TYR A 238 10.14 -32.30 14.19
C TYR A 238 9.13 -32.74 13.13
N LEU A 239 9.58 -33.40 12.06
CA LEU A 239 8.83 -34.40 11.28
C LEU A 239 9.71 -34.81 10.08
N SER A 240 10.77 -35.54 10.39
CA SER A 240 11.33 -36.53 9.49
C SER A 240 10.75 -37.88 9.91
N SER A 241 9.73 -38.37 9.20
CA SER A 241 9.59 -39.81 8.88
C SER A 241 8.34 -40.10 8.06
N SER A 242 8.57 -40.89 7.01
CA SER A 242 7.61 -41.56 6.13
C SER A 242 6.85 -40.69 5.13
N ARG A 243 7.36 -40.67 3.89
CA ARG A 243 6.66 -41.25 2.74
C ARG A 243 7.64 -41.37 1.58
N ALA A 244 7.82 -42.60 1.12
CA ALA A 244 8.58 -42.94 -0.06
C ALA A 244 7.77 -42.57 -1.30
N VAL A 245 8.31 -41.69 -2.16
CA VAL A 245 8.04 -41.66 -3.62
C VAL A 245 9.26 -40.99 -4.30
N CYS A 246 9.82 -41.72 -5.27
CA CYS A 246 10.72 -41.33 -6.38
C CYS A 246 11.84 -40.31 -6.12
N GLU A 247 13.08 -40.81 -6.15
CA GLU A 247 14.31 -40.02 -6.02
C GLU A 247 14.55 -39.09 -7.22
N ALA A 248 14.58 -37.79 -6.92
CA ALA A 248 15.37 -36.78 -7.64
C ALA A 248 16.44 -36.25 -6.65
N PRO A 249 17.64 -35.85 -7.13
CA PRO A 249 18.77 -35.57 -6.24
C PRO A 249 18.46 -34.39 -5.30
N LYS A 250 18.48 -34.65 -3.98
CA LYS A 250 18.27 -33.65 -2.93
C LYS A 250 19.47 -32.69 -2.85
N SER A 251 19.21 -31.38 -2.81
CA SER A 251 20.25 -30.36 -2.61
C SER A 251 20.78 -30.37 -1.17
N THR A 252 22.08 -30.16 -1.03
CA THR A 252 22.87 -30.18 0.22
C THR A 252 22.41 -29.17 1.27
N ILE A 253 21.64 -28.15 0.87
CA ILE A 253 21.19 -27.05 1.75
C ILE A 253 19.98 -27.39 2.60
N ALA A 254 19.08 -28.26 2.16
CA ALA A 254 17.90 -28.63 2.96
C ALA A 254 18.28 -29.27 4.30
N SER A 255 19.45 -29.92 4.38
CA SER A 255 20.01 -30.52 5.60
C SER A 255 20.67 -29.53 6.58
N LEU A 256 20.86 -28.26 6.21
CA LEU A 256 21.60 -27.26 7.01
C LEU A 256 20.70 -26.33 7.84
N GLN A 257 19.39 -26.57 7.87
CA GLN A 257 18.43 -25.66 8.50
C GLN A 257 18.68 -25.49 10.01
N GLY A 258 18.92 -24.24 10.42
CA GLY A 258 19.24 -23.86 11.81
C GLY A 258 20.71 -24.04 12.22
N GLN A 259 21.61 -24.34 11.28
CA GLN A 259 23.06 -24.27 11.49
C GLN A 259 23.60 -22.87 11.11
N ILE A 260 24.77 -22.51 11.63
CA ILE A 260 25.44 -21.23 11.39
C ILE A 260 26.79 -21.51 10.74
N ARG A 261 27.17 -20.71 9.73
CA ARG A 261 28.53 -20.63 9.21
C ARG A 261 29.17 -19.29 9.56
N LYS A 262 30.50 -19.27 9.70
CA LYS A 262 31.27 -18.05 9.91
C LYS A 262 31.75 -17.52 8.58
N GLU A 263 31.47 -16.25 8.30
CA GLU A 263 32.06 -15.53 7.18
C GLU A 263 32.77 -14.28 7.67
N ARG A 264 33.63 -13.70 6.84
CA ARG A 264 34.41 -12.50 7.19
C ARG A 264 34.28 -11.42 6.12
N ASP A 265 34.05 -10.20 6.59
CA ASP A 265 34.25 -8.97 5.82
C ASP A 265 35.38 -8.13 6.44
N THR A 266 35.61 -6.93 5.90
CA THR A 266 36.68 -6.03 6.37
C THR A 266 36.49 -5.54 7.81
N PHE A 267 35.30 -5.64 8.37
CA PHE A 267 34.99 -5.28 9.76
C PHE A 267 35.01 -6.48 10.73
N GLY A 268 35.34 -7.68 10.24
CA GLY A 268 35.54 -8.88 11.07
C GLY A 268 34.56 -10.01 10.75
N ASP A 269 34.49 -10.97 11.67
CA ASP A 269 33.71 -12.19 11.51
C ASP A 269 32.22 -11.95 11.78
N LEU A 270 31.36 -12.64 11.03
CA LEU A 270 29.91 -12.68 11.21
C LEU A 270 29.37 -14.11 11.13
N GLU A 271 28.34 -14.34 11.94
CA GLU A 271 27.54 -15.55 11.91
C GLU A 271 26.41 -15.44 10.89
N VAL A 272 26.41 -16.32 9.91
CA VAL A 272 25.44 -16.36 8.80
C VAL A 272 24.69 -17.69 8.83
N PRO A 273 23.36 -17.73 8.65
CA PRO A 273 22.63 -18.99 8.56
C PRO A 273 23.16 -19.90 7.45
N ALA A 274 23.50 -21.14 7.78
CA ALA A 274 24.14 -22.09 6.85
C ALA A 274 23.23 -22.47 5.68
N ASP A 275 21.90 -22.36 5.85
CA ASP A 275 20.90 -22.63 4.82
C ASP A 275 20.66 -21.45 3.85
N LYS A 276 21.50 -20.40 3.92
CA LYS A 276 21.32 -19.16 3.13
C LYS A 276 22.55 -18.82 2.32
N TYR A 277 22.38 -18.56 1.01
CA TYR A 277 23.49 -18.19 0.13
C TYR A 277 24.05 -16.76 0.33
N TRP A 278 23.35 -15.85 1.02
CA TRP A 278 23.92 -14.50 1.26
C TRP A 278 25.09 -14.57 2.23
N GLY A 279 26.03 -13.62 2.19
CA GLY A 279 27.26 -13.66 2.99
C GLY A 279 27.32 -12.62 4.11
N ALA A 280 28.54 -12.35 4.57
CA ALA A 280 28.80 -11.42 5.69
C ALA A 280 28.22 -10.01 5.47
N GLN A 281 28.29 -9.44 4.25
CA GLN A 281 27.83 -8.08 4.01
C GLN A 281 26.31 -7.97 4.06
N THR A 282 25.60 -8.95 3.51
CA THR A 282 24.15 -9.03 3.61
C THR A 282 23.72 -9.22 5.06
N GLN A 283 24.39 -10.11 5.78
CA GLN A 283 24.09 -10.35 7.19
C GLN A 283 24.26 -9.08 8.02
N ARG A 284 25.37 -8.35 7.84
CA ARG A 284 25.62 -7.07 8.51
C ARG A 284 24.58 -6.01 8.13
N SER A 285 24.23 -5.92 6.84
CA SER A 285 23.20 -4.99 6.35
C SER A 285 21.84 -5.28 7.01
N SER A 286 21.42 -6.55 7.07
CA SER A 286 20.16 -6.95 7.71
C SER A 286 20.10 -6.62 9.21
N GLN A 287 21.25 -6.59 9.89
CA GLN A 287 21.34 -6.19 11.29
C GLN A 287 21.22 -4.68 11.47
N ASN A 288 21.77 -3.89 10.54
CA ASN A 288 21.82 -2.43 10.60
C ASN A 288 20.55 -1.75 10.06
N PHE A 289 19.89 -2.36 9.07
CA PHE A 289 18.73 -1.78 8.38
C PHE A 289 17.48 -2.64 8.60
N ARG A 290 16.79 -2.42 9.73
CA ARG A 290 15.59 -3.17 10.16
C ARG A 290 14.29 -2.38 10.01
N ILE A 291 14.27 -1.42 9.09
CA ILE A 291 13.17 -0.47 8.93
C ILE A 291 12.05 -1.12 8.10
N GLY A 292 10.82 -1.14 8.62
CA GLY A 292 9.63 -1.64 7.90
C GLY A 292 9.40 -3.15 7.93
N GLY A 293 10.42 -3.96 8.21
CA GLY A 293 10.30 -5.41 8.30
C GLY A 293 10.07 -6.08 6.94
N GLU A 294 9.43 -7.25 6.93
CA GLU A 294 9.30 -8.07 5.70
C GLU A 294 8.50 -7.40 4.59
N ALA A 295 7.52 -6.54 4.93
CA ALA A 295 6.71 -5.80 3.97
C ALA A 295 7.53 -4.81 3.12
N GLU A 296 8.67 -4.36 3.67
CA GLU A 296 9.57 -3.41 3.03
C GLU A 296 10.81 -4.08 2.42
N ARG A 297 10.78 -5.40 2.21
CA ARG A 297 11.81 -6.08 1.41
C ARG A 297 11.91 -5.49 0.00
N MET A 298 13.11 -5.57 -0.56
CA MET A 298 13.35 -5.13 -1.93
C MET A 298 12.39 -5.85 -2.91
N PRO A 299 11.77 -5.14 -3.87
CA PRO A 299 10.85 -5.76 -4.82
C PRO A 299 11.48 -6.92 -5.57
N LEU A 300 10.76 -8.04 -5.69
CA LEU A 300 11.24 -9.21 -6.42
C LEU A 300 11.59 -8.91 -7.90
N PRO A 301 10.83 -8.08 -8.66
CA PRO A 301 11.22 -7.70 -10.02
C PRO A 301 12.62 -7.08 -10.11
N LEU A 302 12.99 -6.28 -9.10
CA LEU A 302 14.33 -5.68 -9.04
C LEU A 302 15.42 -6.74 -8.77
N ILE A 303 15.15 -7.72 -7.91
CA ILE A 303 16.07 -8.85 -7.68
C ILE A 303 16.25 -9.69 -8.95
N LYS A 304 15.17 -9.97 -9.68
CA LYS A 304 15.24 -10.68 -10.98
C LYS A 304 16.05 -9.89 -12.01
N ALA A 305 15.86 -8.58 -12.10
CA ALA A 305 16.62 -7.70 -12.97
C ALA A 305 18.12 -7.68 -12.63
N PHE A 306 18.47 -7.77 -11.34
CA PHE A 306 19.85 -8.00 -10.93
C PHE A 306 20.41 -9.33 -11.44
N GLY A 307 19.62 -10.40 -11.42
CA GLY A 307 20.00 -11.68 -12.04
C GLY A 307 20.33 -11.52 -13.52
N VAL A 308 19.48 -10.83 -14.29
CA VAL A 308 19.74 -10.51 -15.71
C VAL A 308 21.06 -9.76 -15.89
N LEU A 309 21.26 -8.71 -15.09
CA LEU A 309 22.46 -7.89 -15.14
C LEU A 309 23.74 -8.70 -14.88
N LYS A 310 23.73 -9.54 -13.84
CA LYS A 310 24.91 -10.34 -13.47
C LYS A 310 25.20 -11.44 -14.47
N LYS A 311 24.17 -12.05 -15.05
CA LYS A 311 24.32 -12.99 -16.18
C LYS A 311 24.97 -12.30 -17.37
N ALA A 312 24.44 -11.16 -17.80
CA ALA A 312 24.99 -10.40 -18.92
C ALA A 312 26.46 -9.99 -18.69
N ALA A 313 26.74 -9.45 -17.50
CA ALA A 313 28.10 -9.03 -17.14
C ALA A 313 29.09 -10.21 -17.13
N ALA A 314 28.69 -11.38 -16.64
CA ALA A 314 29.54 -12.57 -16.66
C ALA A 314 29.81 -13.03 -18.10
N THR A 315 28.77 -13.15 -18.94
CA THR A 315 28.90 -13.51 -20.36
C THR A 315 29.87 -12.57 -21.08
N VAL A 316 29.71 -11.26 -20.92
CA VAL A 316 30.57 -10.26 -21.57
C VAL A 316 31.99 -10.28 -21.02
N ASN A 317 32.16 -10.49 -19.71
CA ASN A 317 33.49 -10.53 -19.09
C ASN A 317 34.33 -11.74 -19.51
N LYS A 318 33.77 -12.78 -20.14
CA LYS A 318 34.58 -13.83 -20.81
C LYS A 318 35.54 -13.22 -21.83
N ASN A 319 35.11 -12.17 -22.54
CA ASN A 319 35.93 -11.44 -23.50
C ASN A 319 37.01 -10.56 -22.83
N TYR A 320 36.89 -10.35 -21.51
CA TYR A 320 37.78 -9.50 -20.71
C TYR A 320 38.48 -10.30 -19.59
N GLY A 321 38.70 -11.59 -19.83
CA GLY A 321 39.55 -12.46 -19.02
C GLY A 321 38.90 -13.11 -17.80
N LEU A 322 37.57 -13.10 -17.70
CA LEU A 322 36.87 -13.96 -16.74
C LEU A 322 36.96 -15.42 -17.21
N ASP A 323 37.35 -16.33 -16.32
CA ASP A 323 37.44 -17.75 -16.63
C ASP A 323 36.09 -18.29 -17.14
N PRO A 324 36.05 -19.02 -18.27
CA PRO A 324 34.80 -19.51 -18.84
C PRO A 324 33.99 -20.40 -17.89
N LYS A 325 34.63 -21.25 -17.08
CA LYS A 325 33.92 -22.13 -16.13
C LYS A 325 33.30 -21.33 -14.98
N ILE A 326 34.03 -20.34 -14.47
CA ILE A 326 33.49 -19.39 -13.47
C ILE A 326 32.30 -18.64 -14.06
N SER A 327 32.44 -18.11 -15.28
CA SER A 327 31.35 -17.40 -15.94
C SER A 327 30.12 -18.28 -16.16
N ASP A 328 30.28 -19.53 -16.59
CA ASP A 328 29.15 -20.45 -16.82
C ASP A 328 28.41 -20.76 -15.50
N ALA A 329 29.14 -20.98 -14.41
CA ALA A 329 28.57 -21.18 -13.08
C ALA A 329 27.83 -19.92 -12.57
N ILE A 330 28.38 -18.73 -12.81
CA ILE A 330 27.70 -17.46 -12.49
C ILE A 330 26.43 -17.31 -13.30
N CYS A 331 26.46 -17.60 -14.61
CA CYS A 331 25.28 -17.54 -15.47
C CYS A 331 24.17 -18.49 -15.00
N GLN A 332 24.53 -19.73 -14.63
CA GLN A 332 23.57 -20.70 -14.10
C GLN A 332 22.96 -20.26 -12.77
N ALA A 333 23.77 -19.74 -11.85
CA ALA A 333 23.27 -19.20 -10.58
C ALA A 333 22.38 -17.97 -10.79
N ALA A 334 22.74 -17.09 -11.73
CA ALA A 334 21.96 -15.93 -12.10
C ALA A 334 20.60 -16.32 -12.72
N ASP A 335 20.54 -17.39 -13.52
CA ASP A 335 19.27 -17.92 -14.05
C ASP A 335 18.32 -18.38 -12.93
N GLU A 336 18.84 -18.94 -11.82
CA GLU A 336 18.02 -19.27 -10.65
C GLU A 336 17.51 -18.03 -9.89
N VAL A 337 18.26 -16.93 -9.92
CA VAL A 337 17.80 -15.62 -9.42
C VAL A 337 16.68 -15.07 -10.32
N ILE A 338 16.88 -15.07 -11.65
CA ILE A 338 15.90 -14.60 -12.64
C ILE A 338 14.59 -15.38 -12.50
N SER A 339 14.67 -16.71 -12.36
CA SER A 339 13.48 -17.56 -12.20
C SER A 339 12.77 -17.40 -10.85
N GLY A 340 13.38 -16.68 -9.89
CA GLY A 340 12.84 -16.48 -8.54
C GLY A 340 13.04 -17.65 -7.58
N LYS A 341 13.77 -18.71 -7.96
CA LYS A 341 14.03 -19.88 -7.10
C LYS A 341 14.77 -19.48 -5.81
N LEU A 342 15.59 -18.44 -5.90
CA LEU A 342 16.42 -17.95 -4.80
C LEU A 342 15.81 -16.77 -4.02
N ALA A 343 14.52 -16.45 -4.21
CA ALA A 343 13.89 -15.27 -3.59
C ALA A 343 14.06 -15.19 -2.06
N SER A 344 14.11 -16.33 -1.37
CA SER A 344 14.28 -16.38 0.10
C SER A 344 15.68 -15.99 0.60
N HIS A 345 16.63 -15.72 -0.31
CA HIS A 345 18.01 -15.34 -0.01
C HIS A 345 18.27 -13.83 -0.14
N PHE A 346 17.20 -13.03 -0.29
CA PHE A 346 17.28 -11.58 -0.41
C PHE A 346 16.51 -10.90 0.72
N PRO A 347 17.08 -10.83 1.94
CA PRO A 347 16.35 -10.37 3.12
C PRO A 347 16.29 -8.85 3.27
N LEU A 348 17.04 -8.10 2.45
CA LEU A 348 17.26 -6.67 2.62
C LEU A 348 16.02 -5.84 2.29
N VAL A 349 15.89 -4.73 3.01
CA VAL A 349 14.77 -3.79 2.88
C VAL A 349 15.10 -2.64 1.92
N VAL A 350 14.06 -1.97 1.43
CA VAL A 350 14.15 -0.76 0.60
C VAL A 350 14.92 0.35 1.32
N PHE A 351 14.65 0.52 2.61
CA PHE A 351 15.27 1.56 3.45
C PHE A 351 16.66 1.16 3.94
N GLN A 352 17.59 1.12 2.99
CA GLN A 352 18.99 0.73 3.16
C GLN A 352 19.92 1.85 2.66
N THR A 353 21.18 1.54 2.35
CA THR A 353 22.06 2.48 1.62
C THR A 353 21.39 3.03 0.37
N GLY A 354 21.41 4.35 0.23
CA GLY A 354 20.67 5.07 -0.80
C GLY A 354 21.10 4.80 -2.25
N SER A 355 22.34 4.36 -2.45
CA SER A 355 22.83 3.86 -3.74
C SER A 355 22.32 2.48 -4.11
N GLY A 356 21.80 1.71 -3.12
CA GLY A 356 21.45 0.31 -3.29
C GLY A 356 22.63 -0.67 -3.26
N THR A 357 23.81 -0.21 -2.84
CA THR A 357 25.05 -1.01 -2.73
C THR A 357 24.85 -2.33 -1.99
N GLN A 358 24.09 -2.32 -0.90
CA GLN A 358 23.88 -3.53 -0.10
C GLN A 358 23.07 -4.59 -0.84
N THR A 359 22.09 -4.21 -1.67
CA THR A 359 21.40 -5.17 -2.55
C THR A 359 22.30 -5.67 -3.66
N ASN A 360 23.14 -4.82 -4.28
CA ASN A 360 24.13 -5.28 -5.24
C ASN A 360 25.06 -6.34 -4.62
N MET A 361 25.57 -6.07 -3.42
CA MET A 361 26.41 -7.04 -2.71
C MET A 361 25.66 -8.30 -2.26
N ASN A 362 24.39 -8.18 -1.88
CA ASN A 362 23.56 -9.35 -1.58
C ASN A 362 23.40 -10.26 -2.79
N VAL A 363 23.15 -9.70 -3.97
CA VAL A 363 23.11 -10.45 -5.23
C VAL A 363 24.46 -11.09 -5.53
N ASN A 364 25.55 -10.34 -5.38
CA ASN A 364 26.90 -10.85 -5.61
C ASN A 364 27.23 -12.04 -4.70
N GLU A 365 26.92 -11.95 -3.41
CA GLU A 365 27.16 -13.02 -2.43
C GLU A 365 26.30 -14.25 -2.72
N VAL A 366 25.01 -14.07 -3.03
CA VAL A 366 24.10 -15.18 -3.36
C VAL A 366 24.55 -15.92 -4.61
N ILE A 367 24.88 -15.18 -5.68
CA ILE A 367 25.35 -15.77 -6.94
C ILE A 367 26.71 -16.44 -6.76
N SER A 368 27.65 -15.80 -6.04
CA SER A 368 28.96 -16.37 -5.73
C SER A 368 28.82 -17.69 -4.99
N ASN A 369 28.09 -17.73 -3.88
CA ASN A 369 27.93 -18.96 -3.09
C ASN A 369 27.18 -20.06 -3.85
N ARG A 370 26.18 -19.70 -4.67
CA ARG A 370 25.50 -20.68 -5.52
C ARG A 370 26.41 -21.22 -6.61
N ALA A 371 27.22 -20.38 -7.25
CA ALA A 371 28.20 -20.80 -8.25
C ALA A 371 29.31 -21.67 -7.64
N ILE A 372 29.76 -21.35 -6.42
CA ILE A 372 30.69 -22.19 -5.66
C ILE A 372 30.10 -23.58 -5.42
N GLU A 373 28.85 -23.67 -4.98
CA GLU A 373 28.19 -24.96 -4.76
C GLU A 373 28.05 -25.77 -6.06
N LEU A 374 27.69 -25.11 -7.17
CA LEU A 374 27.64 -25.74 -8.51
C LEU A 374 29.00 -26.32 -8.94
N LEU A 375 30.10 -25.70 -8.49
CA LEU A 375 31.47 -26.13 -8.74
C LEU A 375 32.02 -27.07 -7.65
N GLY A 376 31.20 -27.49 -6.68
CA GLY A 376 31.58 -28.40 -5.60
C GLY A 376 32.48 -27.78 -4.52
N GLY A 377 32.53 -26.45 -4.41
CA GLY A 377 33.29 -25.74 -3.38
C GLY A 377 32.51 -25.51 -2.09
N GLU A 378 33.17 -24.83 -1.13
CA GLU A 378 32.62 -24.54 0.19
C GLU A 378 31.98 -23.14 0.25
N LEU A 379 30.70 -23.06 0.63
CA LEU A 379 29.99 -21.79 0.80
C LEU A 379 30.72 -20.86 1.78
N GLY A 380 30.81 -19.58 1.43
CA GLY A 380 31.47 -18.53 2.23
C GLY A 380 32.98 -18.47 2.04
N SER A 381 33.60 -19.46 1.38
CA SER A 381 35.04 -19.47 1.10
C SER A 381 35.46 -18.40 0.08
N LYS A 382 34.50 -17.92 -0.74
CA LYS A 382 34.72 -17.03 -1.89
C LYS A 382 35.67 -17.64 -2.94
N LYS A 383 35.78 -18.97 -2.96
CA LYS A 383 36.57 -19.76 -3.91
C LYS A 383 35.73 -20.92 -4.46
N PRO A 384 35.77 -21.19 -5.77
CA PRO A 384 36.55 -20.50 -6.80
C PRO A 384 35.97 -19.16 -7.27
N VAL A 385 34.77 -18.76 -6.81
CA VAL A 385 34.07 -17.55 -7.30
C VAL A 385 34.03 -16.45 -6.25
N HIS A 386 34.73 -15.34 -6.47
CA HIS A 386 34.73 -14.19 -5.58
C HIS A 386 33.54 -13.25 -5.89
N PRO A 387 32.77 -12.80 -4.87
CA PRO A 387 31.62 -11.94 -5.11
C PRO A 387 32.00 -10.57 -5.70
N ASN A 388 33.20 -10.06 -5.42
CA ASN A 388 33.67 -8.79 -5.98
C ASN A 388 34.48 -8.95 -7.28
N ASP A 389 35.36 -9.95 -7.34
CA ASP A 389 36.42 -9.99 -8.37
C ASP A 389 35.92 -10.70 -9.64
N ASP A 390 34.91 -11.56 -9.47
CA ASP A 390 34.26 -12.32 -10.54
C ASP A 390 32.82 -11.82 -10.77
N VAL A 391 31.94 -11.90 -9.76
CA VAL A 391 30.51 -11.57 -9.94
C VAL A 391 30.28 -10.07 -10.16
N ASN A 392 31.07 -9.22 -9.50
CA ASN A 392 31.04 -7.76 -9.65
C ASN A 392 32.17 -7.22 -10.56
N ARG A 393 32.81 -8.09 -11.35
CA ARG A 393 33.87 -7.70 -12.28
C ARG A 393 33.38 -6.65 -13.27
N SER A 394 34.19 -5.62 -13.50
CA SER A 394 33.92 -4.50 -14.44
C SER A 394 32.73 -3.61 -14.06
N GLN A 395 32.24 -3.73 -12.83
CA GLN A 395 31.01 -3.08 -12.33
C GLN A 395 31.27 -2.29 -11.05
N SER A 396 30.38 -1.34 -10.77
CA SER A 396 30.28 -0.62 -9.50
C SER A 396 28.89 -0.82 -8.89
N SER A 397 28.76 -0.63 -7.59
CA SER A 397 27.42 -0.56 -6.99
C SER A 397 26.61 0.62 -7.53
N ASN A 398 27.31 1.70 -7.94
CA ASN A 398 26.68 2.94 -8.37
C ASN A 398 26.06 2.84 -9.76
N ASP A 399 26.60 2.02 -10.67
CA ASP A 399 26.06 1.80 -12.01
C ASP A 399 25.24 0.50 -12.15
N THR A 400 25.37 -0.46 -11.23
CA THR A 400 24.57 -1.70 -11.23
C THR A 400 23.13 -1.51 -10.77
N PHE A 401 22.89 -0.85 -9.63
CA PHE A 401 21.53 -0.61 -9.13
C PHE A 401 20.65 0.22 -10.09
N PRO A 402 21.12 1.36 -10.66
CA PRO A 402 20.36 2.07 -11.70
C PRO A 402 20.10 1.24 -12.95
N THR A 403 21.03 0.36 -13.32
CA THR A 403 20.79 -0.55 -14.44
C THR A 403 19.67 -1.55 -14.11
N ALA A 404 19.70 -2.16 -12.92
CA ALA A 404 18.68 -3.12 -12.51
C ALA A 404 17.29 -2.48 -12.34
N MET A 405 17.19 -1.24 -11.85
CA MET A 405 15.89 -0.57 -11.69
C MET A 405 15.25 -0.21 -13.04
N HIS A 406 16.06 0.15 -14.05
CA HIS A 406 15.62 0.38 -15.42
C HIS A 406 15.16 -0.91 -16.10
N ILE A 407 15.94 -2.00 -16.01
CA ILE A 407 15.55 -3.31 -16.52
C ILE A 407 14.22 -3.75 -15.90
N ALA A 408 14.10 -3.70 -14.57
CA ALA A 408 12.87 -4.10 -13.90
C ALA A 408 11.66 -3.28 -14.36
N SER A 409 11.83 -1.97 -14.53
CA SER A 409 10.75 -1.07 -14.91
C SER A 409 10.30 -1.30 -16.36
N VAL A 410 11.24 -1.49 -17.30
CA VAL A 410 10.91 -1.83 -18.70
C VAL A 410 10.15 -3.16 -18.75
N LEU A 411 10.64 -4.20 -18.09
CA LEU A 411 10.00 -5.52 -18.13
C LEU A 411 8.61 -5.50 -17.50
N GLU A 412 8.44 -4.89 -16.33
CA GLU A 412 7.10 -4.80 -15.70
C GLU A 412 6.14 -3.94 -16.54
N ILE A 413 6.63 -2.90 -17.21
CA ILE A 413 5.79 -2.09 -18.12
C ILE A 413 5.36 -2.92 -19.34
N THR A 414 6.29 -3.58 -20.02
CA THR A 414 5.99 -4.25 -21.29
C THR A 414 5.27 -5.59 -21.09
N GLN A 415 5.57 -6.32 -20.02
CA GLN A 415 5.01 -7.65 -19.77
C GLN A 415 3.74 -7.62 -18.90
N GLU A 416 3.59 -6.64 -18.00
CA GLU A 416 2.44 -6.61 -17.09
C GLU A 416 1.46 -5.46 -17.39
N LEU A 417 1.96 -4.21 -17.43
CA LEU A 417 1.08 -3.03 -17.50
C LEU A 417 0.47 -2.80 -18.88
N LEU A 418 1.28 -2.77 -19.95
CA LEU A 418 0.77 -2.52 -21.30
C LEU A 418 -0.28 -3.57 -21.72
N PRO A 419 -0.09 -4.88 -21.46
CA PRO A 419 -1.13 -5.88 -21.72
C PRO A 419 -2.40 -5.65 -20.88
N ALA A 420 -2.25 -5.28 -19.59
CA ALA A 420 -3.41 -5.01 -18.73
C ALA A 420 -4.22 -3.79 -19.18
N LEU A 421 -3.56 -2.73 -19.65
CA LEU A 421 -4.23 -1.54 -20.20
C LEU A 421 -4.97 -1.88 -21.49
N ARG A 422 -4.38 -2.69 -22.38
CA ARG A 422 -5.02 -3.15 -23.60
C ARG A 422 -6.25 -4.01 -23.31
N HIS A 423 -6.14 -4.93 -22.35
CA HIS A 423 -7.27 -5.76 -21.91
C HIS A 423 -8.45 -4.93 -21.42
N LEU A 424 -8.20 -3.94 -20.55
CA LEU A 424 -9.25 -3.02 -20.09
C LEU A 424 -9.82 -2.17 -21.23
N ARG A 425 -8.96 -1.69 -22.11
CA ARG A 425 -9.36 -0.88 -23.28
C ARG A 425 -10.28 -1.67 -24.19
N GLU A 426 -9.92 -2.91 -24.52
CA GLU A 426 -10.71 -3.80 -25.39
C GLU A 426 -12.08 -4.12 -24.78
N ALA A 427 -12.14 -4.37 -23.47
CA ALA A 427 -13.41 -4.62 -22.78
C ALA A 427 -14.32 -3.38 -22.76
N LEU A 428 -13.76 -2.18 -22.54
CA LEU A 428 -14.52 -0.93 -22.63
C LEU A 428 -14.96 -0.62 -24.06
N ASP A 429 -14.15 -0.96 -25.06
CA ASP A 429 -14.48 -0.80 -26.49
C ASP A 429 -15.61 -1.74 -26.92
N ALA A 430 -15.62 -2.97 -26.40
CA ALA A 430 -16.73 -3.90 -26.59
C ALA A 430 -18.03 -3.35 -25.99
N LYS A 431 -17.97 -2.77 -24.77
CA LYS A 431 -19.13 -2.10 -24.15
C LYS A 431 -19.56 -0.84 -24.90
N ARG A 432 -18.61 -0.08 -25.44
CA ARG A 432 -18.90 1.08 -26.32
C ARG A 432 -19.77 0.64 -27.50
N GLU A 433 -19.40 -0.45 -28.16
CA GLU A 433 -20.14 -0.98 -29.32
C GLU A 433 -21.50 -1.56 -28.90
N GLU A 434 -21.56 -2.31 -27.79
CA GLU A 434 -22.81 -2.84 -27.22
C GLU A 434 -23.81 -1.72 -26.90
N PHE A 435 -23.33 -0.58 -26.42
CA PHE A 435 -24.16 0.53 -25.95
C PHE A 435 -24.32 1.69 -26.96
N LYS A 436 -23.88 1.50 -28.21
CA LYS A 436 -23.82 2.58 -29.21
C LYS A 436 -25.17 3.25 -29.49
N ASP A 437 -26.26 2.49 -29.43
CA ASP A 437 -27.61 2.95 -29.77
C ASP A 437 -28.45 3.34 -28.52
N ILE A 438 -27.89 3.20 -27.31
CA ILE A 438 -28.62 3.48 -26.06
C ILE A 438 -28.48 4.97 -25.73
N ILE A 439 -29.51 5.75 -26.03
CA ILE A 439 -29.54 7.19 -25.75
C ILE A 439 -29.84 7.44 -24.28
N LYS A 440 -29.01 8.26 -23.63
CA LYS A 440 -29.17 8.69 -22.23
C LYS A 440 -29.07 10.20 -22.10
N ILE A 441 -29.43 10.71 -20.93
CA ILE A 441 -29.23 12.11 -20.59
C ILE A 441 -27.75 12.37 -20.26
N GLY A 442 -27.18 13.43 -20.83
CA GLY A 442 -25.87 13.92 -20.43
C GLY A 442 -25.91 14.58 -19.06
N ARG A 443 -24.74 14.66 -18.41
CA ARG A 443 -24.60 15.43 -17.16
C ARG A 443 -23.36 16.31 -17.19
N THR A 444 -23.57 17.59 -16.96
CA THR A 444 -22.50 18.58 -16.75
C THR A 444 -22.77 19.28 -15.44
N HIS A 445 -21.76 19.42 -14.58
CA HIS A 445 -21.93 19.93 -13.20
C HIS A 445 -22.91 19.09 -12.36
N LEU A 446 -23.06 17.80 -12.66
CA LEU A 446 -24.05 16.88 -12.10
C LEU A 446 -25.52 17.23 -12.38
N GLN A 447 -25.78 18.26 -13.20
CA GLN A 447 -27.13 18.62 -13.66
C GLN A 447 -27.42 17.93 -14.99
N ASP A 448 -28.71 17.69 -15.25
CA ASP A 448 -29.19 17.22 -16.55
C ASP A 448 -28.68 18.14 -17.68
N ALA A 449 -28.22 17.55 -18.78
CA ALA A 449 -27.75 18.23 -19.98
C ALA A 449 -28.40 17.62 -21.24
N THR A 450 -27.90 17.95 -22.42
CA THR A 450 -28.39 17.37 -23.68
C THR A 450 -28.09 15.87 -23.79
N PRO A 451 -28.82 15.11 -24.63
CA PRO A 451 -28.58 13.68 -24.80
C PRO A 451 -27.20 13.35 -25.41
N LEU A 452 -26.73 12.15 -25.11
CA LEU A 452 -25.67 11.43 -25.81
C LEU A 452 -25.94 9.93 -25.71
N THR A 453 -25.30 9.10 -26.53
CA THR A 453 -25.39 7.64 -26.34
C THR A 453 -24.45 7.16 -25.23
N LEU A 454 -24.82 6.08 -24.56
CA LEU A 454 -23.96 5.42 -23.59
C LEU A 454 -22.68 4.90 -24.26
N GLY A 455 -22.76 4.50 -25.54
CA GLY A 455 -21.57 4.24 -26.37
C GLY A 455 -20.69 5.48 -26.56
N GLN A 456 -21.24 6.67 -26.84
CA GLN A 456 -20.45 7.90 -26.91
C GLN A 456 -19.74 8.20 -25.57
N GLU A 457 -20.41 7.99 -24.43
CA GLU A 457 -19.79 8.13 -23.11
C GLU A 457 -18.63 7.16 -22.90
N PHE A 458 -18.82 5.87 -23.20
CA PHE A 458 -17.78 4.84 -23.11
C PHE A 458 -16.62 5.08 -24.09
N SER A 459 -16.88 5.71 -25.24
CA SER A 459 -15.82 6.09 -26.18
C SER A 459 -14.82 7.07 -25.57
N GLY A 460 -15.26 7.93 -24.65
CA GLY A 460 -14.38 8.81 -23.89
C GLY A 460 -13.42 8.02 -22.99
N TYR A 461 -13.89 6.96 -22.34
CA TYR A 461 -13.06 6.09 -21.52
C TYR A 461 -12.01 5.33 -22.36
N VAL A 462 -12.43 4.83 -23.52
CA VAL A 462 -11.53 4.18 -24.50
C VAL A 462 -10.43 5.15 -24.94
N ALA A 463 -10.79 6.38 -25.31
CA ALA A 463 -9.81 7.40 -25.71
C ALA A 463 -8.83 7.76 -24.59
N GLN A 464 -9.28 7.81 -23.32
CA GLN A 464 -8.39 8.00 -22.18
C GLN A 464 -7.37 6.85 -22.04
N LEU A 465 -7.75 5.61 -22.35
CA LEU A 465 -6.86 4.45 -22.31
C LEU A 465 -5.92 4.38 -23.51
N ASP A 466 -6.39 4.70 -24.71
CA ASP A 466 -5.54 4.80 -25.91
C ASP A 466 -4.40 5.81 -25.66
N ALA A 467 -4.74 7.00 -25.15
CA ALA A 467 -3.75 8.01 -24.76
C ALA A 467 -2.88 7.57 -23.56
N SER A 468 -3.38 6.72 -22.68
CA SER A 468 -2.60 6.17 -21.55
C SER A 468 -1.53 5.19 -22.04
N ILE A 469 -1.89 4.32 -22.97
CA ILE A 469 -0.97 3.38 -23.62
C ILE A 469 0.13 4.13 -24.35
N GLU A 470 -0.21 5.17 -25.11
CA GLU A 470 0.75 6.02 -25.82
C GLU A 470 1.76 6.68 -24.86
N ARG A 471 1.28 7.28 -23.75
CA ARG A 471 2.13 7.90 -22.73
C ARG A 471 3.11 6.92 -22.08
N VAL A 472 2.69 5.68 -21.86
CA VAL A 472 3.59 4.65 -21.30
C VAL A 472 4.61 4.20 -22.34
N GLN A 473 4.21 4.09 -23.60
CA GLN A 473 5.13 3.75 -24.68
C GLN A 473 6.17 4.85 -24.92
N SER A 474 5.80 6.12 -24.74
CA SER A 474 6.70 7.27 -24.98
C SER A 474 7.85 7.37 -23.99
N VAL A 475 7.70 6.82 -22.77
CA VAL A 475 8.77 6.85 -21.74
C VAL A 475 9.76 5.67 -21.85
N LEU A 476 9.39 4.60 -22.56
CA LEU A 476 10.25 3.41 -22.71
C LEU A 476 11.62 3.70 -23.33
N PRO A 477 11.77 4.56 -24.37
CA PRO A 477 13.08 4.88 -24.92
C PRO A 477 14.09 5.41 -23.89
N HIS A 478 13.65 6.24 -22.93
CA HIS A 478 14.50 6.77 -21.87
C HIS A 478 14.82 5.71 -20.81
N LEU A 479 13.83 4.90 -20.41
CA LEU A 479 14.05 3.79 -19.47
C LEU A 479 14.98 2.71 -20.03
N ARG A 480 15.07 2.56 -21.35
CA ARG A 480 15.97 1.59 -22.01
C ARG A 480 17.44 2.00 -21.99
N GLN A 481 17.77 3.23 -21.56
CA GLN A 481 19.14 3.70 -21.43
C GLN A 481 19.72 3.28 -20.08
N LEU A 482 20.82 2.52 -20.10
CA LEU A 482 21.40 1.88 -18.92
C LEU A 482 22.67 2.60 -18.45
N ALA A 483 22.78 2.76 -17.13
CA ALA A 483 23.93 3.39 -16.48
C ALA A 483 25.20 2.52 -16.49
N GLN A 484 25.08 1.22 -16.77
CA GLN A 484 26.19 0.26 -16.68
C GLN A 484 27.42 0.71 -17.47
N GLY A 485 28.59 0.60 -16.84
CA GLY A 485 29.86 1.08 -17.38
C GLY A 485 30.20 2.51 -16.98
N GLY A 486 29.31 3.23 -16.30
CA GLY A 486 29.64 4.50 -15.64
C GLY A 486 30.53 4.34 -14.40
N THR A 487 30.60 3.13 -13.84
CA THR A 487 31.34 2.75 -12.65
C THR A 487 31.06 3.64 -11.42
N ALA A 488 32.08 4.25 -10.82
CA ALA A 488 31.92 4.95 -9.55
C ALA A 488 31.17 6.28 -9.68
N VAL A 489 31.52 7.07 -10.70
CA VAL A 489 31.11 8.48 -10.84
C VAL A 489 30.75 8.89 -12.27
N GLY A 490 30.69 7.94 -13.21
CA GLY A 490 30.30 8.17 -14.60
C GLY A 490 31.45 8.11 -15.60
N THR A 491 32.70 8.04 -15.14
CA THR A 491 33.89 8.08 -16.01
C THR A 491 34.24 6.75 -16.67
N GLY A 492 33.73 5.64 -16.15
CA GLY A 492 34.15 4.30 -16.58
C GLY A 492 35.52 3.87 -16.05
N LEU A 493 36.05 4.52 -15.01
CA LEU A 493 37.28 4.07 -14.36
C LEU A 493 37.14 2.62 -13.88
N ASN A 494 38.15 1.78 -14.13
CA ASN A 494 38.20 0.36 -13.79
C ASN A 494 37.15 -0.54 -14.50
N THR A 495 36.66 -0.13 -15.67
CA THR A 495 35.98 -1.02 -16.62
C THR A 495 36.72 -1.06 -17.97
N PHE A 496 36.21 -1.84 -18.92
CA PHE A 496 36.81 -1.98 -20.25
C PHE A 496 36.07 -1.14 -21.29
N LYS A 497 36.82 -0.58 -22.25
CA LYS A 497 36.23 0.13 -23.39
C LYS A 497 35.33 -0.84 -24.18
N GLY A 498 34.07 -0.48 -24.38
CA GLY A 498 33.07 -1.32 -25.08
C GLY A 498 32.33 -2.31 -24.18
N PHE A 499 32.67 -2.43 -22.89
CA PHE A 499 31.91 -3.25 -21.94
C PHE A 499 30.46 -2.77 -21.81
N ASP A 500 30.25 -1.46 -21.76
CA ASP A 500 28.97 -0.79 -21.57
C ASP A 500 27.98 -1.03 -22.72
N VAL A 501 28.47 -1.01 -23.97
CA VAL A 501 27.67 -1.37 -25.15
C VAL A 501 27.38 -2.87 -25.16
N ALA A 502 28.42 -3.70 -25.00
CA ALA A 502 28.28 -5.15 -25.07
C ALA A 502 27.34 -5.72 -23.99
N VAL A 503 27.37 -5.17 -22.77
CA VAL A 503 26.48 -5.60 -21.69
C VAL A 503 25.04 -5.15 -21.92
N ALA A 504 24.80 -3.97 -22.51
CA ALA A 504 23.45 -3.54 -22.89
C ALA A 504 22.87 -4.42 -23.99
N ASP A 505 23.68 -4.80 -24.98
CA ASP A 505 23.29 -5.74 -26.04
C ASP A 505 22.97 -7.13 -25.45
N GLU A 506 23.80 -7.62 -24.53
CA GLU A 506 23.57 -8.92 -23.91
C GLU A 506 22.34 -8.92 -22.99
N ILE A 507 22.08 -7.84 -22.24
CA ILE A 507 20.83 -7.66 -21.51
C ILE A 507 19.64 -7.69 -22.47
N SER A 508 19.78 -7.09 -23.65
CA SER A 508 18.74 -7.12 -24.68
C SER A 508 18.47 -8.54 -25.18
N ASN A 509 19.53 -9.32 -25.44
CA ASN A 509 19.42 -10.72 -25.85
C ASN A 509 18.73 -11.58 -24.79
N ILE A 510 19.09 -11.42 -23.51
CA ILE A 510 18.52 -12.21 -22.41
C ILE A 510 17.03 -11.90 -22.21
N THR A 511 16.64 -10.64 -22.35
CA THR A 511 15.29 -10.18 -22.02
C THR A 511 14.32 -10.18 -23.22
N GLY A 512 14.84 -10.15 -24.44
CA GLY A 512 14.05 -9.90 -25.64
C GLY A 512 13.61 -8.44 -25.82
N GLU A 513 14.00 -7.55 -24.92
CA GLU A 513 13.72 -6.10 -24.97
C GLU A 513 14.96 -5.33 -25.38
N LYS A 514 14.82 -4.29 -26.20
CA LYS A 514 15.97 -3.48 -26.62
C LYS A 514 16.41 -2.55 -25.50
N PHE A 515 17.65 -2.71 -25.03
CA PHE A 515 18.34 -1.79 -24.13
C PHE A 515 19.55 -1.16 -24.82
N LEU A 516 19.96 0.01 -24.34
CA LEU A 516 21.07 0.78 -24.88
C LEU A 516 21.93 1.28 -23.73
N THR A 517 23.22 1.47 -23.99
CA THR A 517 24.05 2.20 -23.03
C THR A 517 23.64 3.67 -22.99
N ALA A 518 23.57 4.27 -21.80
CA ALA A 518 23.20 5.68 -21.67
C ALA A 518 24.28 6.56 -22.32
N PRO A 519 23.90 7.57 -23.14
CA PRO A 519 24.85 8.42 -23.83
C PRO A 519 25.66 9.30 -22.88
N ASN A 520 25.09 9.63 -21.70
CA ASN A 520 25.77 10.35 -20.64
C ASN A 520 25.67 9.56 -19.32
N LYS A 521 26.79 9.02 -18.85
CA LYS A 521 26.84 8.24 -17.61
C LYS A 521 26.79 9.10 -16.35
N PHE A 522 27.10 10.39 -16.42
CA PHE A 522 27.00 11.30 -15.28
C PHE A 522 25.54 11.55 -14.95
N GLU A 523 24.72 11.87 -15.96
CA GLU A 523 23.26 12.01 -15.82
C GLU A 523 22.64 10.70 -15.26
N ALA A 524 22.92 9.57 -15.90
CA ALA A 524 22.36 8.27 -15.50
C ALA A 524 22.71 7.81 -14.06
N LEU A 525 23.71 8.44 -13.41
CA LEU A 525 24.09 8.18 -12.02
C LEU A 525 23.60 9.26 -11.06
N ALA A 526 23.72 10.53 -11.45
CA ALA A 526 23.42 11.71 -10.66
C ALA A 526 21.91 12.00 -10.57
N THR A 527 21.12 11.56 -11.55
CA THR A 527 19.67 11.77 -11.65
C THR A 527 18.94 10.47 -11.97
N HIS A 528 17.60 10.51 -11.92
CA HIS A 528 16.71 9.40 -12.30
C HIS A 528 15.50 9.94 -13.04
N ASP A 529 15.73 10.90 -13.94
CA ASP A 529 14.68 11.70 -14.56
C ASP A 529 13.76 10.85 -15.44
N ALA A 530 14.32 9.85 -16.14
CA ALA A 530 13.55 8.86 -16.89
C ALA A 530 12.53 8.10 -16.01
N MET A 531 12.87 7.82 -14.75
CA MET A 531 11.96 7.15 -13.81
C MET A 531 10.93 8.11 -13.23
N VAL A 532 11.28 9.39 -13.03
CA VAL A 532 10.34 10.44 -12.64
C VAL A 532 9.32 10.68 -13.77
N GLU A 533 9.78 10.74 -15.01
CA GLU A 533 8.93 10.84 -16.21
C GLU A 533 7.97 9.65 -16.30
N ALA A 534 8.49 8.42 -16.16
CA ALA A 534 7.66 7.22 -16.16
C ALA A 534 6.62 7.22 -15.04
N SER A 535 6.99 7.67 -13.83
CA SER A 535 6.05 7.85 -12.72
C SER A 535 4.97 8.91 -13.04
N GLY A 536 5.31 9.98 -13.76
CA GLY A 536 4.36 10.97 -14.25
C GLY A 536 3.34 10.38 -15.23
N ALA A 537 3.77 9.47 -16.11
CA ALA A 537 2.87 8.71 -16.98
C ALA A 537 1.91 7.83 -16.15
N MET A 538 2.43 7.08 -15.16
CA MET A 538 1.59 6.28 -14.24
C MET A 538 0.58 7.14 -13.46
N ASN A 539 0.99 8.33 -13.02
CA ASN A 539 0.10 9.28 -12.36
C ASN A 539 -1.05 9.72 -13.27
N THR A 540 -0.78 9.97 -14.55
CA THR A 540 -1.81 10.34 -15.54
C THR A 540 -2.79 9.20 -15.80
N ILE A 541 -2.31 7.95 -15.79
CA ILE A 541 -3.18 6.76 -15.85
C ILE A 541 -4.08 6.71 -14.63
N ALA A 542 -3.54 6.89 -13.43
CA ALA A 542 -4.32 6.90 -12.19
C ALA A 542 -5.41 7.98 -12.19
N VAL A 543 -5.15 9.17 -12.76
CA VAL A 543 -6.19 10.20 -12.96
C VAL A 543 -7.31 9.70 -13.87
N SER A 544 -6.96 9.03 -14.96
CA SER A 544 -7.93 8.46 -15.91
C SER A 544 -8.75 7.33 -15.28
N PHE A 545 -8.11 6.39 -14.58
CA PHE A 545 -8.75 5.31 -13.85
C PHE A 545 -9.71 5.84 -12.77
N MET A 546 -9.28 6.85 -12.01
CA MET A 546 -10.12 7.50 -11.01
C MET A 546 -11.41 8.04 -11.63
N LYS A 547 -11.33 8.70 -12.79
CA LYS A 547 -12.50 9.22 -13.50
C LYS A 547 -13.41 8.10 -14.00
N ILE A 548 -12.87 7.12 -14.70
CA ILE A 548 -13.63 5.99 -15.27
C ILE A 548 -14.36 5.21 -14.17
N ALA A 549 -13.66 4.84 -13.10
CA ALA A 549 -14.22 4.08 -11.98
C ALA A 549 -15.30 4.87 -11.23
N ASN A 550 -15.11 6.18 -11.05
CA ASN A 550 -16.12 7.03 -10.41
C ASN A 550 -17.40 7.13 -11.24
N ASP A 551 -17.29 7.34 -12.55
CA ASP A 551 -18.47 7.41 -13.41
C ASP A 551 -19.26 6.09 -13.38
N ILE A 552 -18.57 4.96 -13.56
CA ILE A 552 -19.22 3.63 -13.51
C ILE A 552 -19.88 3.41 -12.14
N ARG A 553 -19.24 3.82 -11.05
CA ARG A 553 -19.81 3.78 -9.70
C ARG A 553 -21.07 4.64 -9.55
N TYR A 554 -21.06 5.88 -10.05
CA TYR A 554 -22.22 6.78 -9.96
C TYR A 554 -23.36 6.30 -10.85
N LEU A 555 -23.08 5.89 -12.09
CA LEU A 555 -24.08 5.35 -13.01
C LEU A 555 -24.68 4.03 -12.48
N GLY A 556 -23.90 3.24 -11.74
CA GLY A 556 -24.35 2.04 -11.03
C GLY A 556 -25.01 2.28 -9.67
N SER A 557 -25.16 3.53 -9.21
CA SER A 557 -25.75 3.82 -7.90
C SER A 557 -27.24 3.49 -7.86
N GLY A 558 -27.70 2.79 -6.82
CA GLY A 558 -29.09 2.30 -6.76
C GLY A 558 -29.34 1.32 -5.61
N PRO A 559 -30.38 0.47 -5.67
CA PRO A 559 -31.19 0.21 -6.86
C PRO A 559 -32.34 1.21 -7.11
N ARG A 560 -32.71 2.04 -6.11
CA ARG A 560 -33.89 2.93 -6.22
C ARG A 560 -33.62 4.42 -5.98
N CYS A 561 -32.57 4.75 -5.23
CA CYS A 561 -32.31 6.12 -4.77
C CYS A 561 -31.03 6.74 -5.36
N GLY A 562 -30.61 6.25 -6.53
CA GLY A 562 -29.45 6.74 -7.27
C GLY A 562 -29.79 7.00 -8.74
N LEU A 563 -28.77 7.04 -9.60
CA LEU A 563 -28.97 7.17 -11.05
C LEU A 563 -29.56 5.88 -11.62
N GLY A 564 -28.93 4.74 -11.33
CA GLY A 564 -29.39 3.40 -11.70
C GLY A 564 -29.38 3.12 -13.19
N GLU A 565 -28.50 3.78 -13.95
CA GLU A 565 -28.38 3.63 -15.41
C GLU A 565 -27.58 2.39 -15.79
N LEU A 566 -26.63 1.96 -14.95
CA LEU A 566 -25.88 0.72 -15.12
C LEU A 566 -26.26 -0.31 -14.05
N ALA A 567 -26.33 -1.57 -14.45
CA ALA A 567 -26.33 -2.72 -13.57
C ALA A 567 -24.94 -3.35 -13.59
N LEU A 568 -24.25 -3.33 -12.45
CA LEU A 568 -22.91 -3.89 -12.28
C LEU A 568 -23.00 -5.36 -11.84
N PRO A 569 -22.03 -6.22 -12.18
CA PRO A 569 -22.03 -7.62 -11.77
C PRO A 569 -21.93 -7.76 -10.24
N GLU A 570 -22.62 -8.77 -9.70
CA GLU A 570 -22.63 -9.11 -8.28
C GLU A 570 -21.55 -10.17 -7.98
N ASN A 571 -20.35 -9.74 -7.58
CA ASN A 571 -19.26 -10.67 -7.27
C ASN A 571 -19.26 -11.15 -5.82
N GLU A 572 -19.68 -10.27 -4.90
CA GLU A 572 -19.75 -10.54 -3.48
C GLU A 572 -21.14 -10.17 -2.93
N PRO A 573 -21.68 -10.90 -1.94
CA PRO A 573 -22.88 -10.48 -1.23
C PRO A 573 -22.68 -9.09 -0.61
N GLY A 574 -23.32 -8.06 -1.17
CA GLY A 574 -23.10 -6.65 -0.80
C GLY A 574 -23.51 -6.30 0.63
N SER A 575 -24.33 -7.14 1.28
CA SER A 575 -24.61 -7.18 2.72
C SER A 575 -25.45 -8.41 3.04
N SER A 576 -25.22 -9.06 4.19
CA SER A 576 -25.99 -10.23 4.63
C SER A 576 -27.47 -9.93 4.92
N ILE A 577 -27.88 -8.66 5.05
CA ILE A 577 -29.24 -8.25 5.44
C ILE A 577 -30.03 -7.56 4.33
N MET A 578 -29.42 -7.19 3.19
CA MET A 578 -30.05 -6.38 2.14
C MET A 578 -30.02 -7.08 0.77
N PRO A 579 -31.03 -7.90 0.44
CA PRO A 579 -31.12 -8.55 -0.88
C PRO A 579 -31.28 -7.50 -2.00
N GLY A 580 -30.56 -7.70 -3.11
CA GLY A 580 -30.58 -6.81 -4.28
C GLY A 580 -29.72 -5.55 -4.17
N LYS A 581 -28.92 -5.40 -3.11
CA LYS A 581 -27.90 -4.33 -2.99
C LYS A 581 -26.55 -4.83 -3.52
N VAL A 582 -26.04 -4.15 -4.55
CA VAL A 582 -24.72 -4.43 -5.15
C VAL A 582 -23.79 -3.27 -4.85
N ASN A 583 -22.71 -3.52 -4.11
CA ASN A 583 -21.68 -2.50 -3.90
C ASN A 583 -20.70 -2.53 -5.09
N PRO A 584 -20.26 -1.38 -5.61
CA PRO A 584 -19.31 -1.29 -6.71
C PRO A 584 -17.86 -1.51 -6.22
N THR A 585 -17.58 -2.67 -5.60
CA THR A 585 -16.32 -3.00 -4.90
C THR A 585 -15.07 -2.89 -5.79
N GLN A 586 -15.19 -3.27 -7.06
CA GLN A 586 -14.09 -3.13 -8.03
C GLN A 586 -13.81 -1.65 -8.37
N CYS A 587 -14.83 -0.79 -8.41
CA CYS A 587 -14.63 0.66 -8.56
C CYS A 587 -13.92 1.24 -7.33
N GLU A 588 -14.30 0.79 -6.12
CA GLU A 588 -13.67 1.20 -4.87
C GLU A 588 -12.19 0.80 -4.83
N ALA A 589 -11.86 -0.44 -5.19
CA ALA A 589 -10.49 -0.91 -5.28
C ALA A 589 -9.67 -0.09 -6.28
N LEU A 590 -10.19 0.15 -7.49
CA LEU A 590 -9.47 0.89 -8.54
C LEU A 590 -9.23 2.36 -8.16
N THR A 591 -10.18 2.99 -7.47
CA THR A 591 -10.02 4.37 -6.96
C THR A 591 -9.00 4.45 -5.82
N MET A 592 -8.94 3.45 -4.92
CA MET A 592 -7.88 3.37 -3.89
C MET A 592 -6.49 3.16 -4.51
N VAL A 593 -6.38 2.27 -5.51
CA VAL A 593 -5.15 2.08 -6.31
C VAL A 593 -4.71 3.40 -6.93
N SER A 594 -5.64 4.13 -7.54
CA SER A 594 -5.34 5.41 -8.19
C SER A 594 -4.80 6.44 -7.18
N ALA A 595 -5.38 6.53 -5.99
CA ALA A 595 -4.88 7.40 -4.93
C ALA A 595 -3.48 7.00 -4.45
N GLN A 596 -3.21 5.70 -4.30
CA GLN A 596 -1.89 5.20 -3.91
C GLN A 596 -0.83 5.54 -4.98
N VAL A 597 -1.14 5.37 -6.26
CA VAL A 597 -0.23 5.70 -7.38
C VAL A 597 0.10 7.21 -7.40
N MET A 598 -0.89 8.07 -7.17
CA MET A 598 -0.64 9.53 -7.07
C MET A 598 0.29 9.85 -5.89
N GLY A 599 0.12 9.18 -4.75
CA GLY A 599 1.02 9.31 -3.59
C GLY A 599 2.44 8.80 -3.87
N ASN A 600 2.55 7.64 -4.52
CA ASN A 600 3.83 7.07 -4.96
C ASN A 600 4.56 8.03 -5.92
N ASN A 601 3.83 8.70 -6.81
CA ASN A 601 4.42 9.66 -7.74
C ASN A 601 5.10 10.83 -7.01
N VAL A 602 4.46 11.37 -5.97
CA VAL A 602 5.09 12.40 -5.13
C VAL A 602 6.35 11.89 -4.46
N ALA A 603 6.34 10.66 -3.94
CA ALA A 603 7.53 10.05 -3.34
C ALA A 603 8.67 9.88 -4.37
N VAL A 604 8.35 9.49 -5.61
CA VAL A 604 9.32 9.40 -6.72
C VAL A 604 9.85 10.78 -7.09
N SER A 605 8.99 11.80 -7.24
CA SER A 605 9.44 13.17 -7.55
C SER A 605 10.35 13.75 -6.48
N VAL A 606 10.04 13.53 -5.20
CA VAL A 606 10.91 13.92 -4.09
C VAL A 606 12.22 13.12 -4.12
N GLY A 607 12.18 11.81 -4.37
CA GLY A 607 13.42 11.02 -4.50
C GLY A 607 14.30 11.48 -5.67
N GLY A 608 13.69 11.81 -6.80
CA GLY A 608 14.38 12.30 -7.99
C GLY A 608 15.06 13.65 -7.80
N SER A 609 14.43 14.58 -7.05
CA SER A 609 14.94 15.94 -6.88
C SER A 609 16.14 16.08 -5.93
N TYR A 610 16.45 15.06 -5.12
CA TYR A 610 17.53 15.10 -4.13
C TYR A 610 18.84 14.43 -4.61
N GLY A 611 19.15 14.55 -5.89
CA GLY A 611 20.49 14.21 -6.42
C GLY A 611 21.57 15.10 -5.79
N GLN A 612 22.73 14.52 -5.45
CA GLN A 612 23.86 15.25 -4.88
C GLN A 612 25.13 14.91 -5.66
N PHE A 613 25.66 15.90 -6.39
CA PHE A 613 26.86 15.76 -7.22
C PHE A 613 26.74 14.54 -8.16
N GLU A 614 27.70 13.62 -8.16
CA GLU A 614 27.77 12.50 -9.11
C GLU A 614 26.79 11.34 -8.83
N LEU A 615 25.99 11.38 -7.75
CA LEU A 615 25.11 10.26 -7.40
C LEU A 615 23.82 10.67 -6.69
N ASN A 616 22.66 10.30 -7.26
CA ASN A 616 21.41 10.30 -6.52
C ASN A 616 21.32 9.06 -5.62
N VAL A 617 21.16 9.28 -4.31
CA VAL A 617 21.11 8.24 -3.26
C VAL A 617 19.68 7.98 -2.74
N PHE A 618 18.67 8.16 -3.57
CA PHE A 618 17.27 7.77 -3.29
C PHE A 618 16.81 6.61 -4.19
N LYS A 619 17.75 5.88 -4.80
CA LYS A 619 17.45 4.86 -5.83
C LYS A 619 16.46 3.79 -5.34
N PRO A 620 16.61 3.17 -4.15
CA PRO A 620 15.68 2.16 -3.67
C PRO A 620 14.24 2.63 -3.54
N VAL A 621 14.00 3.84 -3.01
CA VAL A 621 12.64 4.36 -2.81
C VAL A 621 11.99 4.75 -4.13
N ILE A 622 12.77 5.27 -5.09
CA ILE A 622 12.32 5.52 -6.47
C ILE A 622 11.88 4.20 -7.12
N ALA A 623 12.75 3.18 -7.10
CA ALA A 623 12.44 1.87 -7.68
C ALA A 623 11.19 1.23 -7.04
N LYS A 624 11.10 1.20 -5.70
CA LYS A 624 9.97 0.62 -4.98
C LYS A 624 8.64 1.26 -5.37
N ASN A 625 8.58 2.59 -5.42
CA ASN A 625 7.34 3.32 -5.70
C ASN A 625 6.93 3.21 -7.17
N LEU A 626 7.88 3.25 -8.11
CA LEU A 626 7.56 3.05 -9.53
C LEU A 626 7.07 1.62 -9.79
N LEU A 627 7.80 0.60 -9.33
CA LEU A 627 7.42 -0.81 -9.50
C LEU A 627 6.08 -1.13 -8.82
N SER A 628 5.84 -0.59 -7.63
CA SER A 628 4.55 -0.71 -6.94
C SER A 628 3.42 -0.11 -7.79
N SER A 629 3.63 1.07 -8.36
CA SER A 629 2.62 1.74 -9.19
C SER A 629 2.30 0.98 -10.46
N ILE A 630 3.34 0.49 -11.17
CA ILE A 630 3.18 -0.34 -12.37
C ILE A 630 2.34 -1.58 -12.04
N ARG A 631 2.68 -2.28 -10.96
CA ARG A 631 1.99 -3.49 -10.53
C ARG A 631 0.54 -3.23 -10.12
N LEU A 632 0.29 -2.21 -9.28
CA LEU A 632 -1.06 -1.88 -8.81
C LEU A 632 -1.98 -1.45 -9.97
N LEU A 633 -1.47 -0.67 -10.93
CA LEU A 633 -2.23 -0.29 -12.11
C LEU A 633 -2.55 -1.51 -12.99
N ALA A 634 -1.57 -2.40 -13.21
CA ALA A 634 -1.76 -3.60 -14.00
C ALA A 634 -2.82 -4.54 -13.38
N ASP A 635 -2.66 -4.88 -12.10
CA ASP A 635 -3.60 -5.75 -11.38
C ASP A 635 -4.99 -5.09 -11.26
N GLY A 636 -5.03 -3.79 -10.96
CA GLY A 636 -6.27 -3.02 -10.88
C GLY A 636 -7.02 -2.99 -12.20
N ALA A 637 -6.32 -2.80 -13.32
CA ALA A 637 -6.92 -2.84 -14.65
C ALA A 637 -7.51 -4.22 -14.98
N ARG A 638 -6.77 -5.32 -14.74
CA ARG A 638 -7.26 -6.69 -14.98
C ARG A 638 -8.48 -7.00 -14.10
N SER A 639 -8.36 -6.80 -12.79
CA SER A 639 -9.44 -7.07 -11.84
C SER A 639 -10.70 -6.26 -12.15
N PHE A 640 -10.55 -4.97 -12.45
CA PHE A 640 -11.67 -4.12 -12.84
C PHE A 640 -12.30 -4.56 -14.17
N THR A 641 -11.49 -5.05 -15.11
CA THR A 641 -11.99 -5.58 -16.38
C THR A 641 -12.84 -6.82 -16.14
N ASP A 642 -12.25 -7.84 -15.53
CA ASP A 642 -12.81 -9.20 -15.44
C ASP A 642 -13.98 -9.28 -14.46
N HIS A 643 -13.95 -8.47 -13.40
CA HIS A 643 -14.95 -8.49 -12.34
C HIS A 643 -15.88 -7.28 -12.35
N CYS A 644 -15.78 -6.37 -13.32
CA CYS A 644 -16.72 -5.26 -13.44
C CYS A 644 -17.10 -5.00 -14.89
N VAL A 645 -16.16 -4.51 -15.71
CA VAL A 645 -16.46 -3.97 -17.04
C VAL A 645 -17.16 -4.96 -17.95
N VAL A 646 -16.66 -6.20 -18.06
CA VAL A 646 -17.25 -7.22 -18.94
C VAL A 646 -18.70 -7.54 -18.59
N GLY A 647 -19.05 -7.44 -17.30
CA GLY A 647 -20.38 -7.74 -16.78
C GLY A 647 -21.36 -6.57 -16.75
N ILE A 648 -20.94 -5.35 -17.12
CA ILE A 648 -21.81 -4.17 -17.12
C ILE A 648 -22.99 -4.39 -18.06
N LYS A 649 -24.21 -4.07 -17.59
CA LYS A 649 -25.43 -4.00 -18.41
C LYS A 649 -26.08 -2.63 -18.28
N ALA A 650 -26.68 -2.13 -19.36
CA ALA A 650 -27.50 -0.93 -19.31
C ALA A 650 -28.88 -1.24 -18.71
N ASN A 651 -29.36 -0.40 -17.81
CA ASN A 651 -30.75 -0.43 -17.35
C ASN A 651 -31.60 0.45 -18.27
N GLU A 652 -31.86 -0.06 -19.48
CA GLU A 652 -32.54 0.69 -20.55
C GLU A 652 -33.90 1.25 -20.11
N LYS A 653 -34.64 0.52 -19.26
CA LYS A 653 -35.91 1.01 -18.70
C LYS A 653 -35.70 2.29 -17.91
N ARG A 654 -34.73 2.30 -16.98
CA ARG A 654 -34.43 3.48 -16.15
C ARG A 654 -33.88 4.63 -16.99
N ILE A 655 -32.98 4.32 -17.93
CA ILE A 655 -32.42 5.31 -18.86
C ILE A 655 -33.54 5.98 -19.67
N ASN A 656 -34.45 5.21 -20.24
CA ASN A 656 -35.57 5.71 -21.03
C ASN A 656 -36.54 6.57 -20.20
N THR A 657 -36.83 6.17 -18.96
CA THR A 657 -37.61 7.00 -18.02
C THR A 657 -36.93 8.35 -17.79
N LEU A 658 -35.65 8.36 -17.43
CA LEU A 658 -34.91 9.60 -17.16
C LEU A 658 -34.80 10.50 -18.41
N LEU A 659 -34.62 9.92 -19.59
CA LEU A 659 -34.55 10.66 -20.84
C LEU A 659 -35.85 11.42 -21.13
N ASN A 660 -37.01 10.77 -20.99
CA ASN A 660 -38.32 11.37 -21.29
C ASN A 660 -38.82 12.33 -20.20
N GLU A 661 -38.38 12.14 -18.95
CA GLU A 661 -38.68 13.05 -17.84
C GLU A 661 -37.78 14.31 -17.86
N SER A 662 -36.65 14.28 -18.59
CA SER A 662 -35.72 15.41 -18.60
C SER A 662 -36.26 16.61 -19.36
N LEU A 663 -36.07 17.79 -18.78
CA LEU A 663 -36.44 19.08 -19.39
C LEU A 663 -35.44 19.54 -20.46
N MET A 664 -34.27 18.92 -20.56
CA MET A 664 -33.20 19.37 -21.47
C MET A 664 -33.45 19.04 -22.94
N LEU A 665 -34.39 18.14 -23.23
CA LEU A 665 -34.89 17.89 -24.59
C LEU A 665 -35.52 19.15 -25.22
N ALA A 666 -35.89 20.13 -24.41
CA ALA A 666 -36.44 21.42 -24.85
C ALA A 666 -35.49 22.18 -25.78
N THR A 667 -34.19 21.95 -25.67
CA THR A 667 -33.18 22.58 -26.52
C THR A 667 -33.39 22.31 -28.02
N ALA A 668 -33.99 21.18 -28.40
CA ALA A 668 -34.36 20.87 -29.79
C ALA A 668 -35.38 21.88 -30.37
N LEU A 669 -36.20 22.49 -29.51
CA LEU A 669 -37.27 23.39 -29.92
C LEU A 669 -36.79 24.83 -30.16
N ASN A 670 -35.56 25.19 -29.73
CA ASN A 670 -35.05 26.56 -29.80
C ASN A 670 -35.07 27.12 -31.23
N ALA A 671 -34.72 26.31 -32.22
CA ALA A 671 -34.66 26.74 -33.62
C ALA A 671 -36.05 27.07 -34.21
N ARG A 672 -37.13 26.50 -33.66
CA ARG A 672 -38.51 26.74 -34.14
C ARG A 672 -39.26 27.73 -33.27
N LEU A 673 -39.18 27.59 -31.95
CA LEU A 673 -39.99 28.36 -31.00
C LEU A 673 -39.27 29.60 -30.45
N GLY A 674 -37.94 29.69 -30.62
CA GLY A 674 -37.12 30.71 -29.99
C GLY A 674 -36.86 30.44 -28.51
N TYR A 675 -35.72 30.93 -28.00
CA TYR A 675 -35.23 30.66 -26.65
C TYR A 675 -36.26 30.99 -25.55
N ASP A 676 -36.92 32.15 -25.64
CA ASP A 676 -37.82 32.62 -24.59
C ASP A 676 -39.05 31.71 -24.39
N ASN A 677 -39.62 31.20 -25.48
CA ASN A 677 -40.76 30.29 -25.43
C ASN A 677 -40.36 28.92 -24.86
N VAL A 678 -39.19 28.42 -25.25
CA VAL A 678 -38.63 27.17 -24.73
C VAL A 678 -38.32 27.28 -23.24
N ALA A 679 -37.69 28.39 -22.82
CA ALA A 679 -37.41 28.67 -21.42
C ALA A 679 -38.69 28.79 -20.59
N LYS A 680 -39.75 29.40 -21.15
CA LYS A 680 -41.07 29.47 -20.52
C LYS A 680 -41.69 28.08 -20.34
N ALA A 681 -41.62 27.23 -21.36
CA ALA A 681 -42.10 25.85 -21.29
C ALA A 681 -41.34 25.02 -20.25
N ALA A 682 -40.00 25.08 -20.22
CA ALA A 682 -39.18 24.39 -19.23
C ALA A 682 -39.46 24.88 -17.80
N LYS A 683 -39.59 26.20 -17.59
CA LYS A 683 -39.92 26.78 -16.27
C LYS A 683 -41.30 26.35 -15.78
N LYS A 684 -42.30 26.33 -16.67
CA LYS A 684 -43.64 25.84 -16.34
C LYS A 684 -43.61 24.35 -15.99
N ALA A 685 -42.95 23.53 -16.80
CA ALA A 685 -42.79 22.10 -16.57
C ALA A 685 -42.20 21.81 -15.18
N HIS A 686 -41.11 22.50 -14.84
CA HIS A 686 -40.48 22.35 -13.54
C HIS A 686 -41.36 22.83 -12.37
N LYS A 687 -42.03 23.97 -12.52
CA LYS A 687 -42.86 24.57 -11.46
C LYS A 687 -44.12 23.73 -11.16
N GLU A 688 -44.68 23.10 -12.19
CA GLU A 688 -45.96 22.39 -12.12
C GLU A 688 -45.80 20.85 -12.11
N ASP A 689 -44.55 20.35 -12.06
CA ASP A 689 -44.22 18.92 -12.10
C ASP A 689 -44.82 18.19 -13.31
N LEU A 690 -44.70 18.84 -14.48
CA LEU A 690 -45.18 18.33 -15.77
C LEU A 690 -44.01 17.85 -16.63
N THR A 691 -44.28 16.94 -17.54
CA THR A 691 -43.36 16.65 -18.64
C THR A 691 -43.22 17.87 -19.56
N LEU A 692 -42.12 17.93 -20.30
CA LEU A 692 -41.89 18.99 -21.27
C LEU A 692 -42.99 19.02 -22.35
N LYS A 693 -43.50 17.85 -22.75
CA LYS A 693 -44.60 17.73 -23.73
C LYS A 693 -45.89 18.37 -23.19
N GLU A 694 -46.31 17.97 -22.00
CA GLU A 694 -47.50 18.52 -21.34
C GLU A 694 -47.41 20.04 -21.16
N SER A 695 -46.26 20.55 -20.73
CA SER A 695 -46.04 21.99 -20.57
C SER A 695 -46.10 22.75 -21.90
N THR A 696 -45.45 22.22 -22.96
CA THR A 696 -45.40 22.86 -24.28
C THR A 696 -46.78 22.89 -24.93
N VAL A 697 -47.53 21.79 -24.84
CA VAL A 697 -48.92 21.69 -25.32
C VAL A 697 -49.85 22.58 -24.50
N GLY A 698 -49.72 22.55 -23.17
CA GLY A 698 -50.54 23.37 -22.27
C GLY A 698 -50.25 24.88 -22.34
N LEU A 699 -49.18 25.30 -23.01
CA LEU A 699 -48.90 26.70 -23.36
C LEU A 699 -49.40 27.07 -24.77
N GLY A 700 -49.95 26.12 -25.52
CA GLY A 700 -50.39 26.31 -26.91
C GLY A 700 -49.24 26.56 -27.89
N LEU A 701 -48.01 26.17 -27.54
CA LEU A 701 -46.83 26.41 -28.39
C LEU A 701 -46.71 25.38 -29.51
N LEU A 702 -47.13 24.13 -29.26
CA LEU A 702 -47.16 23.02 -30.22
C LEU A 702 -48.33 22.09 -29.90
N THR A 703 -48.81 21.36 -30.91
CA THR A 703 -49.65 20.17 -30.71
C THR A 703 -48.84 18.97 -30.19
N PRO A 704 -49.47 17.95 -29.58
CA PRO A 704 -48.79 16.73 -29.17
C PRO A 704 -48.00 16.05 -30.31
N GLU A 705 -48.56 16.03 -31.51
CA GLU A 705 -47.96 15.41 -32.71
C GLU A 705 -46.77 16.22 -33.22
N GLU A 706 -46.88 17.56 -33.24
CA GLU A 706 -45.76 18.42 -33.61
C GLU A 706 -44.60 18.35 -32.62
N PHE A 707 -44.89 18.13 -31.33
CA PHE A 707 -43.86 17.91 -30.32
C PHE A 707 -43.10 16.62 -30.61
N ASP A 708 -43.80 15.51 -30.83
CA ASP A 708 -43.17 14.20 -31.11
C ASP A 708 -42.37 14.21 -32.42
N GLN A 709 -42.80 14.98 -33.42
CA GLN A 709 -42.05 15.14 -34.67
C GLN A 709 -40.74 15.91 -34.49
N GLN A 710 -40.67 16.81 -33.50
CA GLN A 710 -39.52 17.70 -33.32
C GLN A 710 -38.56 17.24 -32.24
N VAL A 711 -39.07 16.71 -31.14
CA VAL A 711 -38.26 16.25 -30.00
C VAL A 711 -37.90 14.79 -30.23
N ARG A 712 -36.88 14.60 -31.06
CA ARG A 712 -36.35 13.30 -31.49
C ARG A 712 -34.93 13.13 -30.94
N PRO A 713 -34.73 12.49 -29.77
CA PRO A 713 -33.42 12.35 -29.13
C PRO A 713 -32.33 11.76 -30.06
N GLU A 714 -32.69 10.87 -30.97
CA GLU A 714 -31.79 10.27 -31.95
C GLU A 714 -31.24 11.28 -32.99
N LEU A 715 -31.90 12.44 -33.15
CA LEU A 715 -31.45 13.54 -34.00
C LEU A 715 -30.67 14.62 -33.22
N MET A 716 -30.44 14.41 -31.91
CA MET A 716 -29.78 15.36 -31.01
C MET A 716 -28.35 14.94 -30.63
N LEU A 717 -27.76 14.00 -31.38
CA LEU A 717 -26.50 13.31 -31.02
C LEU A 717 -25.26 13.83 -31.77
N GLY A 718 -25.42 14.87 -32.61
CA GLY A 718 -24.34 15.40 -33.44
C GLY A 718 -24.73 16.68 -34.19
N PRO A 719 -23.77 17.32 -34.87
CA PRO A 719 -24.03 18.49 -35.70
C PRO A 719 -24.91 18.12 -36.91
N LYS A 720 -25.63 19.10 -37.43
CA LYS A 720 -26.32 18.97 -38.72
C LYS A 720 -25.35 19.28 -39.85
N ASP A 721 -25.54 18.64 -40.99
CA ASP A 721 -24.88 19.05 -42.23
C ASP A 721 -25.20 20.52 -42.53
N ALA A 722 -24.26 21.21 -43.19
CA ALA A 722 -24.52 22.54 -43.70
C ALA A 722 -25.75 22.50 -44.63
N PRO A 723 -26.67 23.48 -44.54
CA PRO A 723 -27.80 23.54 -45.47
C PRO A 723 -27.25 23.60 -46.90
N LYS A 724 -27.70 22.66 -47.75
CA LYS A 724 -27.36 22.62 -49.18
C LYS A 724 -28.06 23.72 -49.95
#